data_AF-A0A916RXS1-F1
#
_entry.id   AF-A0A916RXS1-F1
#
_cell.length_a   1.000
_cell.length_b   1.000
_cell.length_c   1.000
_cell.angle_alpha   90.00
_cell.angle_beta   90.00
_cell.angle_gamma   90.00
#
_symmetry.space_group_name_H-M   'P 1'
#
loop_
_entity.id
_entity.type
_entity.pdbx_description
1 polymer ?
#
loop_
_entity_poly.entity_id
_entity_poly.type
_entity_poly.pdbx_seq_one_letter_code
_entity_poly.pdbx_strand_id
1 'polypeptide(L)'
;MLFMYNKKSSDELEPFVREICNLNGENVVTDFNLDGTPYQETIVEEIIPEDIDIEQEMMCDGNTAISFIRWFVYIKSDPTKNYSYDTDLEGAIYTPADPGKVVAGNCSLNCTKFLFYGNNDGTLIPFIGELCSNPSGFGDDLVWRTIYSLHPDGVKPEGEIIFPEDVDFEKQMMCDGTNSFIRWYVLSKGAPLGISFDTDINGEIVTVTGDVVVGSCNAADDCETLIYSQVEGKAISTYRAKFCPGKDPVYYDANNNVVTLSASAKLFPTGDIDVEQQVMCDGTTTFVRWYVYVKSDPSLNFSYDTGLDGASAFTPAGEPKAGGCESVDDCETIVVSAIDGQTITPYLARYCKDEPVVYYDPQTNEVATPAGTVVPADDVDVKQQVMCDGTTTFVRWYVYVKSNPGLNFSYDTGLDGTSAYTPAGEPKVGGCEPIDDCETVVVSAINGQTITPYLARYCTGEPVVYYDPQTNEVATPAGTVVPADDVDVEQQVMCDGTTTFARWYVYVKSNPSLNFSYDTGLDGTSAFTPAGEPKVGGCEPIDDCETVVVSAIDGQTITPYLARYCTGEPVVYYDPETNEVATPAGTVVPADDVDVEQQVMCDTEEDGPSTTFVRWFVYVKSDPSLNFSYDTDLEGEAHTVRGTVTFGNCATGDCDTKALYENTGDTFKPIFRKICTGKDPVYYDINGVEIDAPAADAKLLLPEDVDVEQQLMCDVEDSGTRTTFVRWYVYVKSDLAQNFSYDTGLDGSNHTLRGTAVSGSCEAADDCETLLYSAVDKGNKAITNYRVKFCPGQDPVYYDTDNNEVEFSTITGTLVPIEDVDVEQQAMCDVEESTETSTTFIRWQVYVKSDPSLNFSYDTDVDGNEYTLRGTAEFGSCAVDDCETRSLYQWEGANITPIFQKRCRGKEPVYYDINGAKTDTPPATATLLLPEDLDVTQQLMCDGDPEEPEVFLRWHVSIRGRPSKIFNDTDLNGAPLTRTPDPARVMPGFCPDCPKTTIVDICDILPPDVYETEYGDENSEGTPSRLRNPATDKEWVALKFGGIYQNMFYFIGGLEFVFDEPVTIEYTLSPGYPSDVTNVMGIKGELIALTGDATFNNGSVKFPAFAVSPTATFRETNILNLTMTADQQILLTSLKFLVEKEPIPLILTTKTTCEGRVTETLQTLSGEEYKVVGTLGPCKS
;
A
#
# COMPACT_ATOMS: atom_id res chain seq x y z
N MET A 1 32.82 6.46 10.03
CA MET A 1 32.95 7.88 9.65
C MET A 1 31.58 8.53 9.72
N LEU A 2 31.48 9.74 10.26
CA LEU A 2 30.26 10.52 10.47
C LEU A 2 30.41 11.88 9.77
N PHE A 3 29.38 12.33 9.05
CA PHE A 3 29.36 13.65 8.45
C PHE A 3 28.73 14.64 9.44
N MET A 4 29.38 15.77 9.72
CA MET A 4 28.96 16.67 10.80
C MET A 4 29.15 18.13 10.44
N TYR A 5 28.52 19.02 11.22
CA TYR A 5 28.65 20.47 11.07
C TYR A 5 29.21 21.11 12.33
N ASN A 6 30.14 22.05 12.14
CA ASN A 6 30.64 22.96 13.16
C ASN A 6 29.90 24.29 13.04
N LYS A 7 29.02 24.58 14.00
CA LYS A 7 28.29 25.86 14.06
C LYS A 7 29.12 26.90 14.79
N LYS A 8 29.75 27.80 14.04
CA LYS A 8 30.62 28.84 14.60
C LYS A 8 29.84 30.07 15.10
N SER A 9 28.67 30.34 14.52
CA SER A 9 27.75 31.43 14.89
C SER A 9 26.32 31.12 14.47
N SER A 10 25.36 32.03 14.69
CA SER A 10 23.95 31.82 14.31
C SER A 10 23.75 31.53 12.82
N ASP A 11 24.67 32.00 11.97
CA ASP A 11 24.51 32.01 10.50
C ASP A 11 25.65 31.25 9.79
N GLU A 12 26.59 30.65 10.52
CA GLU A 12 27.79 30.03 9.94
C GLU A 12 27.94 28.57 10.39
N LEU A 13 27.69 27.66 9.43
CA LEU A 13 27.82 26.22 9.58
C LEU A 13 28.86 25.70 8.60
N GLU A 14 29.91 25.08 9.12
CA GLU A 14 30.95 24.46 8.30
C GLU A 14 30.90 22.94 8.37
N PRO A 15 30.79 22.25 7.22
CA PRO A 15 30.76 20.79 7.19
C PRO A 15 32.16 20.19 7.36
N PHE A 16 32.24 19.07 8.08
CA PHE A 16 33.45 18.25 8.24
C PHE A 16 33.10 16.76 8.43
N VAL A 17 34.06 15.88 8.24
CA VAL A 17 33.93 14.43 8.40
C VAL A 17 34.68 13.99 9.65
N ARG A 18 33.98 13.33 10.57
CA ARG A 18 34.54 12.75 11.79
C ARG A 18 34.76 11.26 11.63
N GLU A 19 36.00 10.82 11.71
CA GLU A 19 36.38 9.42 11.78
C GLU A 19 36.55 9.01 13.24
N ILE A 20 35.83 7.98 13.68
CA ILE A 20 35.98 7.40 15.02
C ILE A 20 36.50 5.98 14.83
N CYS A 21 37.75 5.75 15.22
CA CYS A 21 38.38 4.44 15.20
C CYS A 21 38.51 3.92 16.62
N ASN A 22 37.96 2.74 16.92
CA ASN A 22 38.23 2.07 18.19
C ASN A 22 39.56 1.33 18.10
N LEU A 23 40.59 1.85 18.75
CA LEU A 23 41.92 1.25 18.79
C LEU A 23 42.25 0.86 20.24
N ASN A 24 42.32 -0.44 20.50
CA ASN A 24 42.62 -1.02 21.81
C ASN A 24 41.66 -0.59 22.94
N GLY A 25 40.37 -0.39 22.64
CA GLY A 25 39.36 -0.03 23.64
C GLY A 25 39.28 1.48 23.94
N GLU A 26 40.06 2.31 23.24
CA GLU A 26 39.91 3.77 23.25
C GLU A 26 39.38 4.23 21.87
N ASN A 27 38.35 5.06 21.88
CA ASN A 27 37.84 5.71 20.67
C ASN A 27 38.78 6.86 20.31
N VAL A 28 39.54 6.69 19.23
CA VAL A 28 40.35 7.74 18.62
C VAL A 28 39.49 8.48 17.60
N VAL A 29 39.28 9.77 17.84
CA VAL A 29 38.47 10.64 16.97
C VAL A 29 39.41 11.50 16.12
N THR A 30 39.21 11.50 14.81
CA THR A 30 39.98 12.30 13.85
C THR A 30 39.01 13.04 12.92
N ASP A 31 39.12 14.36 12.84
CA ASP A 31 38.23 15.20 12.04
C ASP A 31 38.92 15.64 10.75
N PHE A 32 38.20 15.66 9.64
CA PHE A 32 38.66 15.99 8.29
C PHE A 32 37.74 17.02 7.63
N ASN A 33 38.31 17.98 6.89
CA ASN A 33 37.57 18.79 5.92
C ASN A 33 36.98 17.89 4.83
N LEU A 34 36.00 18.40 4.07
CA LEU A 34 35.39 17.65 2.96
C LEU A 34 36.37 17.27 1.84
N ASP A 35 37.49 17.99 1.74
CA ASP A 35 38.58 17.68 0.81
C ASP A 35 39.55 16.59 1.32
N GLY A 36 39.26 16.00 2.50
CA GLY A 36 40.06 14.95 3.13
C GLY A 36 41.30 15.44 3.89
N THR A 37 41.53 16.75 3.97
CA THR A 37 42.60 17.31 4.82
C THR A 37 42.17 17.34 6.29
N PRO A 38 43.09 17.27 7.28
CA PRO A 38 42.70 17.32 8.69
C PRO A 38 41.94 18.61 9.04
N TYR A 39 40.78 18.48 9.67
CA TYR A 39 39.99 19.60 10.17
C TYR A 39 40.74 20.22 11.35
N GLN A 40 41.26 21.44 11.19
CA GLN A 40 42.11 22.11 12.19
C GLN A 40 41.39 23.23 12.94
N GLU A 41 40.14 23.49 12.60
CA GLU A 41 39.34 24.55 13.20
C GLU A 41 38.72 24.08 14.53
N THR A 42 38.49 25.01 15.46
CA THR A 42 37.89 24.68 16.75
C THR A 42 36.40 24.41 16.54
N ILE A 43 35.93 23.25 17.00
CA ILE A 43 34.51 22.88 16.95
C ILE A 43 33.79 23.60 18.10
N VAL A 44 32.88 24.51 17.77
CA VAL A 44 32.17 25.38 18.72
C VAL A 44 30.88 24.70 19.18
N GLU A 45 30.10 24.18 18.25
CA GLU A 45 28.88 23.42 18.49
C GLU A 45 28.73 22.37 17.37
N GLU A 46 28.44 21.14 17.76
CA GLU A 46 28.34 19.98 16.86
C GLU A 46 26.87 19.69 16.56
N ILE A 47 26.51 19.61 15.28
CA ILE A 47 25.15 19.24 14.85
C ILE A 47 25.20 17.89 14.11
N ILE A 48 24.35 16.97 14.56
CA ILE A 48 24.23 15.60 14.05
C ILE A 48 23.20 15.58 12.87
N PRO A 49 23.43 14.79 11.81
CA PRO A 49 22.61 14.81 10.58
C PRO A 49 21.11 14.48 10.74
N GLU A 50 20.69 13.89 11.84
CA GLU A 50 19.30 13.44 12.02
C GLU A 50 18.31 14.62 12.03
N ASP A 51 18.79 15.79 12.47
CA ASP A 51 18.04 17.06 12.53
C ASP A 51 18.19 17.93 11.27
N ILE A 52 19.00 17.52 10.29
CA ILE A 52 19.28 18.32 9.08
C ILE A 52 18.90 17.54 7.81
N ASP A 53 18.06 18.15 6.97
CA ASP A 53 17.80 17.68 5.61
C ASP A 53 18.50 18.58 4.59
N ILE A 54 19.09 18.00 3.54
CA ILE A 54 19.91 18.74 2.58
C ILE A 54 19.49 18.37 1.17
N GLU A 55 19.11 19.40 0.42
CA GLU A 55 18.78 19.30 -0.99
C GLU A 55 19.80 20.09 -1.82
N GLN A 56 20.17 19.58 -2.99
CA GLN A 56 21.10 20.24 -3.90
C GLN A 56 20.46 20.46 -5.27
N GLU A 57 20.55 21.68 -5.79
CA GLU A 57 20.04 22.04 -7.10
C GLU A 57 21.16 22.66 -7.95
N MET A 58 21.29 22.20 -9.20
CA MET A 58 22.23 22.80 -10.13
C MET A 58 21.65 24.09 -10.69
N MET A 59 22.39 25.17 -10.57
CA MET A 59 21.98 26.52 -10.96
C MET A 59 22.90 27.08 -12.05
N CYS A 60 22.34 27.92 -12.90
CA CYS A 60 23.08 28.67 -13.90
C CYS A 60 23.04 30.16 -13.58
N ASP A 61 24.19 30.78 -13.35
CA ASP A 61 24.28 32.25 -13.33
C ASP A 61 24.20 32.77 -14.78
N GLY A 62 23.04 33.32 -15.14
CA GLY A 62 22.77 33.87 -16.47
C GLY A 62 23.65 35.06 -16.88
N ASN A 63 24.43 35.66 -15.96
CA ASN A 63 25.39 36.71 -16.31
C ASN A 63 26.78 36.15 -16.64
N THR A 64 27.26 35.15 -15.91
CA THR A 64 28.61 34.59 -16.12
C THR A 64 28.62 33.33 -16.96
N ALA A 65 27.45 32.74 -17.24
CA ALA A 65 27.31 31.42 -17.86
C ALA A 65 28.11 30.34 -17.11
N ILE A 66 28.20 30.49 -15.78
CA ILE A 66 28.84 29.53 -14.89
C ILE A 66 27.75 28.75 -14.18
N SER A 67 27.87 27.43 -14.26
CA SER A 67 27.02 26.53 -13.48
C SER A 67 27.62 26.35 -12.10
N PHE A 68 26.77 26.30 -11.10
CA PHE A 68 27.13 26.15 -9.69
C PHE A 68 26.05 25.31 -8.99
N ILE A 69 26.32 24.82 -7.78
CA ILE A 69 25.38 24.05 -6.98
C ILE A 69 24.84 24.96 -5.87
N ARG A 70 23.52 25.03 -5.75
CA ARG A 70 22.85 25.64 -4.62
C ARG A 70 22.43 24.54 -3.66
N TRP A 71 22.91 24.65 -2.43
CA TRP A 71 22.57 23.77 -1.33
C TRP A 71 21.47 24.41 -0.51
N PHE A 72 20.38 23.69 -0.29
CA PHE A 72 19.32 24.05 0.65
C PHE A 72 19.48 23.18 1.88
N VAL A 73 19.68 23.83 3.03
CA VAL A 73 19.87 23.16 4.32
C VAL A 73 18.65 23.46 5.18
N TYR A 74 17.94 22.40 5.56
CA TYR A 74 16.74 22.44 6.36
C TYR A 74 17.02 21.88 7.75
N ILE A 75 16.70 22.63 8.80
CA ILE A 75 16.88 22.18 10.18
C ILE A 75 15.49 21.83 10.72
N LYS A 76 15.22 20.52 10.83
CA LYS A 76 13.89 19.99 11.20
C LYS A 76 13.42 20.49 12.56
N SER A 77 14.34 20.66 13.49
CA SER A 77 14.06 21.15 14.85
C SER A 77 13.82 22.66 14.93
N ASP A 78 14.20 23.45 13.92
CA ASP A 78 13.97 24.90 13.88
C ASP A 78 13.91 25.42 12.42
N PRO A 79 12.71 25.44 11.81
CA PRO A 79 12.52 25.87 10.42
C PRO A 79 12.90 27.34 10.17
N THR A 80 13.01 28.16 11.22
CA THR A 80 13.41 29.57 11.09
C THR A 80 14.90 29.73 10.77
N LYS A 81 15.68 28.65 10.91
CA LYS A 81 17.12 28.61 10.63
C LYS A 81 17.48 27.90 9.32
N ASN A 82 16.50 27.65 8.45
CA ASN A 82 16.77 27.13 7.11
C ASN A 82 17.58 28.15 6.30
N TYR A 83 18.58 27.69 5.56
CA TYR A 83 19.41 28.56 4.73
C TYR A 83 19.81 27.88 3.43
N SER A 84 20.29 28.68 2.48
CA SER A 84 20.91 28.16 1.27
C SER A 84 22.26 28.81 1.05
N TYR A 85 23.19 28.06 0.46
CA TYR A 85 24.47 28.58 0.04
C TYR A 85 24.88 27.99 -1.30
N ASP A 86 25.67 28.76 -2.03
CA ASP A 86 26.08 28.44 -3.39
C ASP A 86 27.54 28.02 -3.38
N THR A 87 27.85 26.91 -4.04
CA THR A 87 29.23 26.51 -4.32
C THR A 87 29.42 26.36 -5.82
N ASP A 88 30.59 26.70 -6.34
CA ASP A 88 30.93 26.33 -7.70
C ASP A 88 31.05 24.80 -7.82
N LEU A 89 31.24 24.29 -9.05
CA LEU A 89 31.35 22.85 -9.29
C LEU A 89 32.62 22.23 -8.69
N GLU A 90 33.55 23.05 -8.20
CA GLU A 90 34.76 22.60 -7.48
C GLU A 90 34.54 22.56 -5.97
N GLY A 91 33.36 22.99 -5.48
CA GLY A 91 32.96 23.00 -4.07
C GLY A 91 33.37 24.27 -3.31
N ALA A 92 33.95 25.27 -3.98
CA ALA A 92 34.27 26.55 -3.36
C ALA A 92 33.03 27.46 -3.31
N ILE A 93 32.90 28.31 -2.29
CA ILE A 93 31.76 29.24 -2.17
C ILE A 93 31.68 30.12 -3.42
N TYR A 94 30.52 30.07 -4.07
CA TYR A 94 30.19 30.87 -5.23
C TYR A 94 29.17 31.93 -4.84
N THR A 95 29.27 33.13 -5.39
CA THR A 95 28.27 34.18 -5.17
C THR A 95 27.83 34.70 -6.53
N PRO A 96 26.58 34.41 -6.95
CA PRO A 96 26.07 34.88 -8.23
C PRO A 96 26.15 36.40 -8.31
N ALA A 97 26.59 36.92 -9.45
CA ALA A 97 26.78 38.36 -9.60
C ALA A 97 25.44 39.13 -9.57
N ASP A 98 24.34 38.45 -9.92
CA ASP A 98 22.97 38.94 -9.85
C ASP A 98 22.01 37.77 -9.53
N PRO A 99 21.58 37.62 -8.26
CA PRO A 99 20.74 36.50 -7.84
C PRO A 99 19.43 36.37 -8.63
N GLY A 100 18.89 37.48 -9.16
CA GLY A 100 17.64 37.49 -9.94
C GLY A 100 17.76 36.93 -11.36
N LYS A 101 18.98 36.58 -11.80
CA LYS A 101 19.24 35.96 -13.10
C LYS A 101 19.76 34.54 -13.01
N VAL A 102 19.78 34.00 -11.79
CA VAL A 102 20.06 32.59 -11.57
C VAL A 102 18.83 31.80 -11.99
N VAL A 103 19.01 30.79 -12.83
CA VAL A 103 17.95 29.86 -13.24
C VAL A 103 18.37 28.44 -12.91
N ALA A 104 17.41 27.60 -12.51
CA ALA A 104 17.63 26.18 -12.33
C ALA A 104 18.09 25.53 -13.66
N GLY A 105 19.15 24.73 -13.61
CA GLY A 105 19.77 24.07 -14.77
C GLY A 105 21.23 24.48 -15.04
N ASN A 106 21.85 23.87 -16.03
CA ASN A 106 23.24 24.13 -16.43
C ASN A 106 23.31 25.25 -17.50
N CYS A 107 24.30 26.14 -17.41
CA CYS A 107 24.54 27.23 -18.37
C CYS A 107 24.96 26.80 -19.78
N SER A 108 25.20 25.52 -20.05
CA SER A 108 25.59 25.02 -21.37
C SER A 108 24.59 23.98 -21.90
N LEU A 109 23.92 24.33 -23.00
CA LEU A 109 22.81 23.60 -23.61
C LEU A 109 23.17 22.26 -24.30
N ASN A 110 24.36 21.66 -24.11
CA ASN A 110 24.72 20.39 -24.78
C ASN A 110 25.85 19.57 -24.11
N CYS A 111 25.86 19.37 -22.79
CA CYS A 111 26.85 18.49 -22.13
C CYS A 111 26.27 17.75 -20.90
N THR A 112 26.31 16.40 -20.91
CA THR A 112 26.13 15.47 -19.75
C THR A 112 26.69 14.09 -20.16
N LYS A 113 27.15 13.14 -19.33
CA LYS A 113 27.39 12.94 -17.86
C LYS A 113 28.32 11.69 -17.72
N PHE A 114 28.87 11.47 -16.51
CA PHE A 114 29.59 10.29 -15.94
C PHE A 114 30.16 9.19 -16.86
N LEU A 115 31.49 8.95 -16.77
CA LEU A 115 32.21 7.89 -17.48
C LEU A 115 33.08 7.08 -16.50
N PHE A 116 33.18 5.77 -16.72
CA PHE A 116 34.13 4.90 -16.02
C PHE A 116 35.36 4.66 -16.90
N TYR A 117 36.56 4.76 -16.31
CA TYR A 117 37.83 4.43 -16.97
C TYR A 117 38.41 3.12 -16.43
N GLY A 118 38.69 2.16 -17.31
CA GLY A 118 39.48 0.98 -17.00
C GLY A 118 40.94 1.14 -17.44
N ASN A 119 41.88 1.06 -16.50
CA ASN A 119 43.30 0.92 -16.84
C ASN A 119 43.63 -0.49 -17.34
N ASN A 120 44.73 -0.62 -18.08
CA ASN A 120 45.28 -1.92 -18.53
C ASN A 120 45.77 -2.83 -17.38
N ASP A 121 45.80 -2.32 -16.13
CA ASP A 121 46.17 -3.07 -14.93
C ASP A 121 44.97 -3.54 -14.10
N GLY A 122 43.74 -3.29 -14.56
CA GLY A 122 42.50 -3.74 -13.90
C GLY A 122 41.91 -2.76 -12.90
N THR A 123 42.50 -1.57 -12.72
CA THR A 123 41.95 -0.54 -11.82
C THR A 123 40.86 0.28 -12.52
N LEU A 124 39.65 0.33 -11.94
CA LEU A 124 38.59 1.25 -12.36
C LEU A 124 38.70 2.56 -11.58
N ILE A 125 38.84 3.68 -12.30
CA ILE A 125 38.85 5.01 -11.70
C ILE A 125 37.58 5.75 -12.16
N PRO A 126 36.67 6.11 -11.24
CA PRO A 126 35.57 7.01 -11.58
C PRO A 126 36.16 8.39 -11.90
N PHE A 127 35.81 8.98 -13.05
CA PHE A 127 36.22 10.34 -13.38
C PHE A 127 35.09 11.12 -14.06
N ILE A 128 35.11 12.44 -13.88
CA ILE A 128 34.20 13.37 -14.55
C ILE A 128 34.99 14.05 -15.67
N GLY A 129 34.67 13.69 -16.92
CA GLY A 129 35.28 14.26 -18.11
C GLY A 129 34.27 15.04 -18.96
N GLU A 130 34.68 16.22 -19.43
CA GLU A 130 33.90 17.06 -20.34
C GLU A 130 34.36 16.82 -21.79
N LEU A 131 33.45 16.45 -22.69
CA LEU A 131 33.73 16.22 -24.11
C LEU A 131 33.05 17.32 -24.94
N CYS A 132 33.76 18.43 -25.19
CA CYS A 132 33.23 19.55 -25.94
C CYS A 132 33.61 19.46 -27.43
N SER A 133 32.64 19.71 -28.33
CA SER A 133 32.95 20.12 -29.70
C SER A 133 33.08 21.65 -29.74
N ASN A 134 34.22 22.15 -30.23
CA ASN A 134 34.53 23.58 -30.22
C ASN A 134 33.72 24.31 -31.32
N PRO A 135 32.96 25.38 -31.02
CA PRO A 135 32.13 26.06 -32.01
C PRO A 135 32.85 27.15 -32.83
N SER A 136 34.19 27.15 -32.91
CA SER A 136 34.90 28.10 -33.78
C SER A 136 35.98 27.41 -34.62
N GLY A 137 35.78 27.41 -35.94
CA GLY A 137 36.63 26.68 -36.87
C GLY A 137 38.07 27.16 -36.86
N PHE A 138 38.99 26.33 -36.37
CA PHE A 138 40.38 26.16 -36.81
C PHE A 138 40.96 24.92 -36.08
N GLY A 139 41.14 23.80 -36.80
CA GLY A 139 41.91 22.62 -36.38
C GLY A 139 41.11 21.47 -35.74
N ASP A 140 41.33 20.24 -36.23
CA ASP A 140 40.75 18.97 -35.75
C ASP A 140 41.32 18.52 -34.38
N ASP A 141 41.43 19.42 -33.40
CA ASP A 141 41.90 19.08 -32.06
C ASP A 141 40.73 19.05 -31.07
N LEU A 142 40.36 17.83 -30.64
CA LEU A 142 39.58 17.59 -29.44
C LEU A 142 40.35 18.16 -28.23
N VAL A 143 39.79 19.20 -27.61
CA VAL A 143 40.37 19.78 -26.39
C VAL A 143 39.84 19.01 -25.18
N TRP A 144 40.74 18.32 -24.49
CA TRP A 144 40.47 17.64 -23.23
C TRP A 144 40.64 18.61 -22.06
N ARG A 145 39.66 18.66 -21.15
CA ARG A 145 39.83 19.24 -19.81
C ARG A 145 39.44 18.22 -18.76
N THR A 146 40.41 17.88 -17.90
CA THR A 146 40.23 17.02 -16.73
C THR A 146 39.63 17.87 -15.62
N ILE A 147 38.47 17.47 -15.08
CA ILE A 147 37.79 18.21 -14.01
C ILE A 147 38.07 17.57 -12.63
N TYR A 148 38.27 16.25 -12.53
CA TYR A 148 38.80 15.59 -11.32
C TYR A 148 39.54 14.29 -11.66
N SER A 149 40.65 14.02 -10.96
CA SER A 149 41.37 12.75 -10.92
C SER A 149 41.77 12.49 -9.46
N LEU A 150 41.46 11.33 -8.90
CA LEU A 150 41.98 10.88 -7.60
C LEU A 150 43.49 10.55 -7.63
N HIS A 151 44.17 10.80 -8.76
CA HIS A 151 45.63 10.74 -8.87
C HIS A 151 46.22 12.14 -9.15
N PRO A 152 47.24 12.58 -8.40
CA PRO A 152 48.03 13.76 -8.75
C PRO A 152 48.97 13.39 -9.90
N ASP A 153 48.64 13.80 -11.12
CA ASP A 153 49.55 14.22 -12.21
C ASP A 153 48.89 14.01 -13.59
N GLY A 154 48.86 15.07 -14.39
CA GLY A 154 48.16 15.14 -15.68
C GLY A 154 48.71 14.26 -16.80
N VAL A 155 48.44 12.96 -16.74
CA VAL A 155 48.70 12.00 -17.81
C VAL A 155 47.41 11.70 -18.59
N LYS A 156 47.50 11.71 -19.92
CA LYS A 156 46.40 11.41 -20.85
C LYS A 156 46.08 9.91 -20.83
N PRO A 157 44.81 9.48 -20.66
CA PRO A 157 44.47 8.06 -20.60
C PRO A 157 44.50 7.39 -21.98
N GLU A 158 44.98 6.14 -22.05
CA GLU A 158 45.12 5.33 -23.29
C GLU A 158 44.19 4.07 -23.28
N GLY A 159 43.05 4.08 -22.57
CA GLY A 159 42.16 2.92 -22.42
C GLY A 159 40.74 3.07 -23.02
N GLU A 160 39.95 1.99 -22.97
CA GLU A 160 38.59 1.88 -23.50
C GLU A 160 37.55 2.49 -22.53
N ILE A 161 36.51 3.13 -23.08
CA ILE A 161 35.47 3.84 -22.32
C ILE A 161 34.22 2.97 -22.26
N ILE A 162 33.65 2.80 -21.06
CA ILE A 162 32.48 1.95 -20.81
C ILE A 162 31.30 2.80 -20.30
N PHE A 163 30.10 2.56 -20.85
CA PHE A 163 28.87 3.30 -20.51
C PHE A 163 28.10 2.64 -19.35
N PRO A 164 27.46 3.41 -18.44
CA PRO A 164 26.82 2.87 -17.24
C PRO A 164 25.67 1.90 -17.51
N GLU A 165 24.87 2.12 -18.56
CA GLU A 165 23.77 1.23 -18.94
C GLU A 165 24.20 -0.16 -19.46
N ASP A 166 25.50 -0.35 -19.69
CA ASP A 166 26.06 -1.58 -20.24
C ASP A 166 26.76 -2.47 -19.19
N VAL A 167 26.77 -2.09 -17.90
CA VAL A 167 27.54 -2.73 -16.81
C VAL A 167 26.63 -3.48 -15.82
N ASP A 168 26.99 -4.73 -15.51
CA ASP A 168 26.32 -5.59 -14.51
C ASP A 168 27.35 -6.20 -13.53
N PHE A 169 26.93 -6.68 -12.36
CA PHE A 169 27.84 -7.15 -11.30
C PHE A 169 27.50 -8.54 -10.78
N GLU A 170 28.47 -9.45 -10.78
CA GLU A 170 28.35 -10.79 -10.19
C GLU A 170 29.24 -10.90 -8.96
N LYS A 171 28.70 -11.36 -7.82
CA LYS A 171 29.45 -11.49 -6.56
C LYS A 171 29.79 -12.93 -6.25
N GLN A 172 31.02 -13.17 -5.80
CA GLN A 172 31.49 -14.49 -5.40
C GLN A 172 32.27 -14.42 -4.09
N MET A 173 31.96 -15.30 -3.13
CA MET A 173 32.74 -15.38 -1.90
C MET A 173 34.10 -16.03 -2.18
N MET A 174 35.17 -15.43 -1.69
CA MET A 174 36.57 -15.80 -1.89
C MET A 174 37.31 -15.86 -0.56
N CYS A 175 38.42 -16.59 -0.53
CA CYS A 175 39.31 -16.75 0.60
C CYS A 175 40.76 -16.62 0.14
N ASP A 176 41.56 -15.82 0.85
CA ASP A 176 43.02 -15.64 0.61
C ASP A 176 43.91 -16.52 1.49
N GLY A 177 43.30 -17.49 2.17
CA GLY A 177 43.93 -18.36 3.16
C GLY A 177 43.82 -17.87 4.61
N THR A 178 43.37 -16.62 4.85
CA THR A 178 43.14 -16.09 6.21
C THR A 178 41.77 -15.44 6.36
N ASN A 179 41.34 -14.64 5.37
CA ASN A 179 40.10 -13.86 5.43
C ASN A 179 39.15 -14.23 4.30
N SER A 180 37.87 -14.37 4.65
CA SER A 180 36.79 -14.47 3.66
C SER A 180 36.40 -13.06 3.20
N PHE A 181 36.24 -12.89 1.89
CA PHE A 181 35.86 -11.62 1.26
C PHE A 181 34.97 -11.90 0.04
N ILE A 182 34.26 -10.90 -0.46
CA ILE A 182 33.41 -10.96 -1.65
C ILE A 182 34.18 -10.32 -2.81
N ARG A 183 34.40 -11.09 -3.88
CA ARG A 183 34.89 -10.58 -5.15
C ARG A 183 33.72 -10.25 -6.06
N TRP A 184 33.65 -9.00 -6.49
CA TRP A 184 32.67 -8.48 -7.43
C TRP A 184 33.28 -8.49 -8.82
N TYR A 185 32.76 -9.31 -9.73
CA TYR A 185 33.13 -9.31 -11.14
C TYR A 185 32.26 -8.33 -11.90
N VAL A 186 32.92 -7.46 -12.68
CA VAL A 186 32.24 -6.50 -13.53
C VAL A 186 31.98 -7.15 -14.89
N LEU A 187 30.70 -7.22 -15.25
CA LEU A 187 30.21 -7.74 -16.52
C LEU A 187 29.84 -6.54 -17.42
N SER A 188 30.06 -6.68 -18.73
CA SER A 188 29.41 -5.81 -19.71
C SER A 188 28.56 -6.66 -20.64
N LYS A 189 27.25 -6.40 -20.71
CA LYS A 189 26.29 -7.18 -21.51
C LYS A 189 26.41 -8.68 -21.28
N GLY A 190 26.59 -9.09 -20.02
CA GLY A 190 26.73 -10.50 -19.62
C GLY A 190 28.09 -11.15 -19.87
N ALA A 191 29.08 -10.43 -20.42
CA ALA A 191 30.45 -10.92 -20.59
C ALA A 191 31.38 -10.37 -19.49
N PRO A 192 32.18 -11.21 -18.80
CA PRO A 192 33.13 -10.74 -17.80
C PRO A 192 34.21 -9.89 -18.46
N LEU A 193 34.37 -8.66 -17.95
CA LEU A 193 35.40 -7.72 -18.43
C LEU A 193 36.80 -8.06 -17.93
N GLY A 194 36.94 -9.12 -17.13
CA GLY A 194 38.19 -9.45 -16.45
C GLY A 194 38.57 -8.45 -15.35
N ILE A 195 37.62 -7.59 -14.95
CA ILE A 195 37.77 -6.60 -13.89
C ILE A 195 37.00 -7.11 -12.68
N SER A 196 37.64 -7.10 -11.51
CA SER A 196 36.99 -7.42 -10.25
C SER A 196 37.53 -6.57 -9.11
N PHE A 197 36.69 -6.26 -8.13
CA PHE A 197 37.13 -5.65 -6.87
C PHE A 197 36.67 -6.49 -5.68
N ASP A 198 37.44 -6.43 -4.60
CA ASP A 198 37.25 -7.27 -3.43
C ASP A 198 36.74 -6.42 -2.27
N THR A 199 35.65 -6.85 -1.63
CA THR A 199 35.14 -6.26 -0.39
C THR A 199 35.15 -7.30 0.72
N ASP A 200 35.26 -6.93 1.98
CA ASP A 200 34.96 -7.86 3.06
C ASP A 200 33.46 -8.25 3.04
N ILE A 201 33.04 -9.10 3.99
CA ILE A 201 31.64 -9.51 4.11
C ILE A 201 30.68 -8.37 4.48
N ASN A 202 31.20 -7.23 4.95
CA ASN A 202 30.43 -6.04 5.31
C ASN A 202 30.39 -5.01 4.17
N GLY A 203 31.10 -5.25 3.07
CA GLY A 203 31.11 -4.39 1.88
C GLY A 203 32.26 -3.38 1.84
N GLU A 204 33.23 -3.42 2.75
CA GLU A 204 34.41 -2.54 2.72
C GLU A 204 35.48 -3.06 1.76
N ILE A 205 36.08 -2.20 0.93
CA ILE A 205 37.10 -2.62 -0.04
C ILE A 205 38.33 -3.19 0.68
N VAL A 206 38.73 -4.42 0.35
CA VAL A 206 39.90 -5.09 0.92
C VAL A 206 40.99 -5.31 -0.12
N THR A 207 42.25 -5.13 0.29
CA THR A 207 43.40 -5.46 -0.54
C THR A 207 43.83 -6.89 -0.26
N VAL A 208 43.67 -7.75 -1.25
CA VAL A 208 43.97 -9.18 -1.09
C VAL A 208 45.43 -9.47 -1.40
N THR A 209 46.15 -10.07 -0.45
CA THR A 209 47.55 -10.48 -0.61
C THR A 209 47.70 -11.99 -0.47
N GLY A 210 47.77 -12.71 -1.59
CA GLY A 210 47.98 -14.16 -1.61
C GLY A 210 47.30 -14.87 -2.78
N ASP A 211 47.46 -16.19 -2.85
CA ASP A 211 46.66 -17.02 -3.75
C ASP A 211 45.21 -17.03 -3.26
N VAL A 212 44.27 -16.69 -4.15
CA VAL A 212 42.85 -16.58 -3.83
C VAL A 212 42.10 -17.79 -4.36
N VAL A 213 41.25 -18.39 -3.53
CA VAL A 213 40.35 -19.49 -3.90
C VAL A 213 38.90 -19.13 -3.62
N VAL A 214 37.97 -19.69 -4.40
CA VAL A 214 36.53 -19.50 -4.19
C VAL A 214 36.08 -20.22 -2.91
N GLY A 215 35.31 -19.54 -2.05
CA GLY A 215 34.76 -20.04 -0.79
C GLY A 215 35.18 -19.26 0.46
N SER A 216 34.65 -19.62 1.63
CA SER A 216 35.00 -19.01 2.94
C SER A 216 36.22 -19.71 3.57
N CYS A 217 37.10 -18.94 4.25
CA CYS A 217 38.30 -19.45 4.91
C CYS A 217 38.06 -20.38 6.11
N ASN A 218 36.84 -20.42 6.66
CA ASN A 218 36.52 -21.22 7.85
C ASN A 218 35.52 -22.37 7.62
N ALA A 219 35.17 -22.69 6.36
CA ALA A 219 34.24 -23.77 6.07
C ALA A 219 34.98 -25.11 5.97
N ALA A 220 35.24 -25.74 7.12
CA ALA A 220 35.84 -27.08 7.16
C ALA A 220 34.87 -28.22 6.78
N ASP A 221 33.54 -28.00 6.66
CA ASP A 221 32.61 -29.10 6.33
C ASP A 221 31.44 -28.77 5.38
N ASP A 222 31.25 -27.52 4.95
CA ASP A 222 30.13 -27.16 4.06
C ASP A 222 30.53 -27.20 2.59
N CYS A 223 30.64 -28.41 2.02
CA CYS A 223 30.73 -28.54 0.58
C CYS A 223 29.35 -28.36 -0.06
N GLU A 224 29.17 -27.28 -0.81
CA GLU A 224 27.95 -27.04 -1.57
C GLU A 224 27.85 -28.03 -2.75
N THR A 225 26.64 -28.51 -3.03
CA THR A 225 26.37 -29.39 -4.16
C THR A 225 25.36 -28.71 -5.07
N LEU A 226 25.78 -28.39 -6.29
CA LEU A 226 24.92 -27.81 -7.33
C LEU A 226 24.75 -28.80 -8.48
N ILE A 227 23.66 -28.65 -9.22
CA ILE A 227 23.38 -29.46 -10.41
C ILE A 227 23.65 -28.59 -11.65
N TYR A 228 24.55 -29.07 -12.52
CA TYR A 228 24.89 -28.47 -13.80
C TYR A 228 24.48 -29.40 -14.92
N SER A 229 24.12 -28.84 -16.06
CA SER A 229 23.88 -29.57 -17.29
C SER A 229 24.88 -29.14 -18.34
N GLN A 230 25.59 -30.09 -18.93
CA GLN A 230 26.41 -29.87 -20.12
C GLN A 230 25.55 -30.06 -21.35
N VAL A 231 25.59 -29.10 -22.25
CA VAL A 231 24.99 -29.21 -23.58
C VAL A 231 26.11 -29.44 -24.60
N GLU A 232 26.17 -30.64 -25.16
CA GLU A 232 27.15 -30.99 -26.21
C GLU A 232 26.41 -31.42 -27.49
N GLY A 233 26.21 -30.46 -28.39
CA GLY A 233 25.38 -30.66 -29.58
C GLY A 233 23.91 -30.85 -29.17
N LYS A 234 23.35 -32.03 -29.47
CA LYS A 234 21.97 -32.39 -29.08
C LYS A 234 21.88 -33.21 -27.78
N ALA A 235 23.02 -33.52 -27.16
CA ALA A 235 23.05 -34.30 -25.93
C ALA A 235 23.09 -33.37 -24.71
N ILE A 236 22.23 -33.63 -23.74
CA ILE A 236 22.25 -33.00 -22.43
C ILE A 236 22.76 -34.04 -21.43
N SER A 237 23.83 -33.73 -20.71
CA SER A 237 24.35 -34.57 -19.63
C SER A 237 24.32 -33.79 -18.33
N THR A 238 23.63 -34.31 -17.33
CA THR A 238 23.51 -33.67 -16.02
C THR A 238 24.61 -34.17 -15.10
N TYR A 239 25.27 -33.24 -14.42
CA TYR A 239 26.33 -33.48 -13.46
C TYR A 239 25.99 -32.83 -12.14
N ARG A 240 26.31 -33.54 -11.07
CA ARG A 240 26.29 -32.99 -9.72
C ARG A 240 27.69 -32.48 -9.43
N ALA A 241 27.86 -31.18 -9.26
CA ALA A 241 29.14 -30.56 -8.92
C ALA A 241 29.20 -30.34 -7.41
N LYS A 242 30.19 -30.95 -6.75
CA LYS A 242 30.48 -30.70 -5.34
C LYS A 242 31.61 -29.69 -5.23
N PHE A 243 31.28 -28.52 -4.72
CA PHE A 243 32.21 -27.43 -4.43
C PHE A 243 32.65 -27.56 -2.99
N CYS A 244 33.90 -27.94 -2.77
CA CYS A 244 34.49 -27.96 -1.43
C CYS A 244 35.49 -26.81 -1.33
N PRO A 245 35.45 -26.00 -0.25
CA PRO A 245 36.40 -24.92 -0.04
C PRO A 245 37.85 -25.37 -0.21
N GLY A 246 38.63 -24.64 -1.02
CA GLY A 246 40.05 -24.92 -1.26
C GLY A 246 40.36 -26.12 -2.17
N LYS A 247 39.37 -26.68 -2.88
CA LYS A 247 39.57 -27.77 -3.86
C LYS A 247 38.84 -27.47 -5.17
N ASP A 248 39.40 -27.96 -6.27
CA ASP A 248 38.71 -27.94 -7.56
C ASP A 248 37.35 -28.64 -7.46
N PRO A 249 36.30 -28.13 -8.13
CA PRO A 249 34.99 -28.75 -8.13
C PRO A 249 35.06 -30.18 -8.62
N VAL A 250 34.45 -31.09 -7.86
CA VAL A 250 34.38 -32.51 -8.22
C VAL A 250 33.02 -32.78 -8.83
N TYR A 251 33.01 -33.13 -10.12
CA TYR A 251 31.80 -33.46 -10.85
C TYR A 251 31.49 -34.95 -10.70
N TYR A 252 30.22 -35.25 -10.46
CA TYR A 252 29.68 -36.59 -10.36
C TYR A 252 28.67 -36.80 -11.49
N ASP A 253 28.76 -37.94 -12.18
CA ASP A 253 27.71 -38.36 -13.12
C ASP A 253 26.44 -38.80 -12.39
N ALA A 254 25.40 -39.17 -13.15
CA ALA A 254 24.14 -39.68 -12.61
C ALA A 254 24.29 -40.94 -11.72
N ASN A 255 25.42 -41.65 -11.80
CA ASN A 255 25.72 -42.82 -10.98
C ASN A 255 26.59 -42.48 -9.75
N ASN A 256 26.79 -41.21 -9.44
CA ASN A 256 27.70 -40.70 -8.42
C ASN A 256 29.18 -41.11 -8.62
N ASN A 257 29.62 -41.37 -9.85
CA ASN A 257 31.05 -41.54 -10.14
C ASN A 257 31.70 -40.18 -10.42
N VAL A 258 32.89 -39.96 -9.88
CA VAL A 258 33.69 -38.78 -10.21
C VAL A 258 34.06 -38.79 -11.69
N VAL A 259 33.73 -37.72 -12.41
CA VAL A 259 34.01 -37.55 -13.83
C VAL A 259 34.88 -36.31 -14.06
N THR A 260 35.80 -36.42 -15.02
CA THR A 260 36.60 -35.29 -15.48
C THR A 260 35.95 -34.73 -16.73
N LEU A 261 35.49 -33.48 -16.67
CA LEU A 261 34.89 -32.80 -17.80
C LEU A 261 35.96 -32.35 -18.79
N SER A 262 35.61 -32.30 -20.08
CA SER A 262 36.54 -31.81 -21.10
C SER A 262 36.72 -30.29 -20.96
N ALA A 263 37.91 -29.76 -21.29
CA ALA A 263 38.20 -28.31 -21.21
C ALA A 263 37.33 -27.44 -22.14
N SER A 264 36.54 -28.05 -23.03
CA SER A 264 35.60 -27.39 -23.95
C SER A 264 34.14 -27.56 -23.55
N ALA A 265 33.84 -28.22 -22.43
CA ALA A 265 32.48 -28.42 -21.95
C ALA A 265 31.89 -27.10 -21.43
N LYS A 266 30.86 -26.58 -22.11
CA LYS A 266 30.03 -25.51 -21.56
C LYS A 266 29.02 -26.11 -20.58
N LEU A 267 29.07 -25.68 -19.32
CA LEU A 267 28.16 -26.10 -18.26
C LEU A 267 27.19 -24.97 -17.95
N PHE A 268 25.92 -25.32 -17.81
CA PHE A 268 24.85 -24.40 -17.48
C PHE A 268 24.21 -24.83 -16.17
N PRO A 269 23.85 -23.90 -15.26
CA PRO A 269 22.99 -24.22 -14.12
C PRO A 269 21.69 -24.84 -14.63
N THR A 270 21.13 -25.85 -13.95
CA THR A 270 19.91 -26.52 -14.46
C THR A 270 18.72 -25.57 -14.65
N GLY A 271 18.62 -24.49 -13.85
CA GLY A 271 17.57 -23.46 -14.03
C GLY A 271 17.72 -22.57 -15.27
N ASP A 272 18.87 -22.65 -15.95
CA ASP A 272 19.17 -21.94 -17.20
C ASP A 272 18.75 -22.73 -18.45
N ILE A 273 18.40 -24.01 -18.29
CA ILE A 273 17.87 -24.87 -19.36
C ILE A 273 16.37 -25.06 -19.17
N ASP A 274 15.60 -24.69 -20.19
CA ASP A 274 14.17 -24.94 -20.29
C ASP A 274 13.90 -25.97 -21.40
N VAL A 275 12.99 -26.91 -21.14
CA VAL A 275 12.72 -28.02 -22.06
C VAL A 275 11.22 -28.16 -22.27
N GLU A 276 10.78 -27.86 -23.49
CA GLU A 276 9.38 -28.01 -23.92
C GLU A 276 9.21 -29.27 -24.78
N GLN A 277 8.11 -29.98 -24.60
CA GLN A 277 7.76 -31.18 -25.38
C GLN A 277 6.50 -30.93 -26.21
N GLN A 278 6.53 -31.32 -27.48
CA GLN A 278 5.35 -31.31 -28.34
C GLN A 278 5.18 -32.65 -29.05
N VAL A 279 3.94 -33.15 -29.08
CA VAL A 279 3.58 -34.33 -29.88
C VAL A 279 3.46 -33.92 -31.34
N MET A 280 4.15 -34.65 -32.21
CA MET A 280 4.26 -34.38 -33.65
C MET A 280 3.87 -35.60 -34.49
N CYS A 281 3.42 -35.35 -35.71
CA CYS A 281 3.13 -36.35 -36.72
C CYS A 281 3.89 -36.07 -38.01
N ASP A 282 4.59 -37.06 -38.57
CA ASP A 282 5.30 -36.95 -39.85
C ASP A 282 4.44 -37.35 -41.08
N GLY A 283 3.15 -37.59 -40.86
CA GLY A 283 2.18 -38.13 -41.82
C GLY A 283 1.98 -39.64 -41.72
N THR A 284 2.80 -40.36 -40.96
CA THR A 284 2.65 -41.82 -40.77
C THR A 284 2.87 -42.30 -39.34
N THR A 285 3.72 -41.62 -38.58
CA THR A 285 4.08 -42.01 -37.21
C THR A 285 4.02 -40.80 -36.28
N THR A 286 3.39 -40.98 -35.13
CA THR A 286 3.40 -40.00 -34.04
C THR A 286 4.69 -40.13 -33.23
N PHE A 287 5.29 -39.00 -32.89
CA PHE A 287 6.56 -38.91 -32.17
C PHE A 287 6.58 -37.65 -31.27
N VAL A 288 7.58 -37.51 -30.41
CA VAL A 288 7.74 -36.32 -29.53
C VAL A 288 8.89 -35.47 -30.05
N ARG A 289 8.66 -34.17 -30.20
CA ARG A 289 9.71 -33.18 -30.45
C ARG A 289 10.00 -32.43 -29.16
N TRP A 290 11.27 -32.45 -28.78
CA TRP A 290 11.81 -31.73 -27.64
C TRP A 290 12.42 -30.43 -28.14
N TYR A 291 12.05 -29.31 -27.54
CA TYR A 291 12.69 -28.01 -27.73
C TYR A 291 13.48 -27.69 -26.47
N VAL A 292 14.79 -27.54 -26.64
CA VAL A 292 15.72 -27.20 -25.56
C VAL A 292 16.12 -25.75 -25.73
N TYR A 293 15.83 -24.96 -24.72
CA TYR A 293 16.16 -23.53 -24.65
C TYR A 293 17.20 -23.31 -23.55
N VAL A 294 18.32 -22.67 -23.89
CA VAL A 294 19.35 -22.26 -22.92
C VAL A 294 19.26 -20.73 -22.81
N LYS A 295 18.75 -20.23 -21.69
CA LYS A 295 18.40 -18.80 -21.54
C LYS A 295 19.62 -17.90 -21.68
N SER A 296 20.76 -18.29 -21.11
CA SER A 296 22.02 -17.53 -21.19
C SER A 296 22.73 -17.59 -22.55
N ASP A 297 22.48 -18.62 -23.38
CA ASP A 297 23.12 -18.79 -24.69
C ASP A 297 22.14 -19.36 -25.73
N PRO A 298 21.27 -18.50 -26.33
CA PRO A 298 20.28 -18.92 -27.32
C PRO A 298 20.87 -19.58 -28.57
N SER A 299 22.18 -19.45 -28.82
CA SER A 299 22.86 -20.12 -29.93
C SER A 299 22.95 -21.64 -29.75
N LEU A 300 22.73 -22.11 -28.52
CA LEU A 300 22.66 -23.51 -28.14
C LEU A 300 21.23 -24.05 -28.08
N ASN A 301 20.22 -23.29 -28.52
CA ASN A 301 18.87 -23.79 -28.65
C ASN A 301 18.81 -24.83 -29.77
N PHE A 302 18.22 -25.99 -29.49
CA PHE A 302 18.02 -27.01 -30.50
C PHE A 302 16.72 -27.78 -30.26
N SER A 303 16.28 -28.47 -31.29
CA SER A 303 15.25 -29.48 -31.16
C SER A 303 15.75 -30.85 -31.59
N TYR A 304 15.18 -31.88 -30.95
CA TYR A 304 15.39 -33.26 -31.32
C TYR A 304 14.10 -34.06 -31.19
N ASP A 305 14.01 -35.11 -31.99
CA ASP A 305 12.81 -35.91 -32.11
C ASP A 305 13.07 -37.28 -31.47
N THR A 306 12.13 -37.73 -30.65
CA THR A 306 12.13 -39.08 -30.06
C THR A 306 10.83 -39.80 -30.40
N GLY A 307 10.81 -41.12 -30.27
CA GLY A 307 9.56 -41.86 -30.21
C GLY A 307 8.68 -41.41 -29.04
N LEU A 308 7.46 -41.93 -28.98
CA LEU A 308 6.54 -41.68 -27.86
C LEU A 308 7.08 -42.18 -26.51
N ASP A 309 8.11 -43.04 -26.52
CA ASP A 309 8.81 -43.50 -25.32
C ASP A 309 9.79 -42.46 -24.73
N GLY A 310 9.99 -41.32 -25.40
CA GLY A 310 10.91 -40.26 -24.96
C GLY A 310 12.39 -40.63 -25.02
N ALA A 311 12.73 -41.87 -25.40
CA ALA A 311 14.09 -42.41 -25.29
C ALA A 311 14.69 -42.82 -26.65
N SER A 312 13.86 -43.28 -27.58
CA SER A 312 14.32 -43.71 -28.91
C SER A 312 14.44 -42.51 -29.84
N ALA A 313 15.62 -42.24 -30.40
CA ALA A 313 15.77 -41.17 -31.39
C ALA A 313 14.87 -41.43 -32.61
N PHE A 314 14.06 -40.45 -33.00
CA PHE A 314 13.14 -40.53 -34.12
C PHE A 314 13.60 -39.64 -35.27
N THR A 315 13.41 -40.09 -36.51
CA THR A 315 13.73 -39.30 -37.71
C THR A 315 12.45 -39.21 -38.54
N PRO A 316 11.82 -38.03 -38.63
CA PRO A 316 10.58 -37.87 -39.38
C PRO A 316 10.76 -38.23 -40.85
N ALA A 317 9.87 -39.08 -41.37
CA ALA A 317 9.86 -39.47 -42.79
C ALA A 317 9.25 -38.37 -43.69
N GLY A 318 8.51 -37.42 -43.10
CA GLY A 318 7.84 -36.30 -43.76
C GLY A 318 7.92 -35.01 -42.95
N GLU A 319 7.28 -33.94 -43.44
CA GLU A 319 7.23 -32.65 -42.75
C GLU A 319 6.38 -32.78 -41.47
N PRO A 320 6.98 -32.57 -40.28
CA PRO A 320 6.28 -32.73 -39.01
C PRO A 320 5.20 -31.67 -38.81
N LYS A 321 4.02 -32.08 -38.35
CA LYS A 321 2.96 -31.19 -37.88
C LYS A 321 2.67 -31.46 -36.41
N ALA A 322 2.31 -30.42 -35.66
CA ALA A 322 1.86 -30.57 -34.29
C ALA A 322 0.56 -31.39 -34.24
N GLY A 323 0.48 -32.32 -33.28
CA GLY A 323 -0.61 -33.28 -33.15
C GLY A 323 -0.23 -34.72 -33.52
N GLY A 324 -1.01 -35.68 -33.06
CA GLY A 324 -0.85 -37.09 -33.40
C GLY A 324 -1.18 -37.37 -34.87
N CYS A 325 -0.59 -38.42 -35.46
CA CYS A 325 -1.06 -38.89 -36.75
C CYS A 325 -2.46 -39.46 -36.57
N GLU A 326 -3.43 -38.91 -37.30
CA GLU A 326 -4.76 -39.49 -37.43
C GLU A 326 -4.60 -40.97 -37.78
N SER A 327 -4.86 -41.86 -36.82
CA SER A 327 -5.00 -43.27 -37.11
C SER A 327 -6.24 -43.43 -37.97
N VAL A 328 -6.11 -44.22 -39.03
CA VAL A 328 -7.21 -44.62 -39.92
C VAL A 328 -8.22 -45.54 -39.21
N ASP A 329 -8.05 -45.74 -37.91
CA ASP A 329 -8.96 -46.48 -37.04
C ASP A 329 -9.44 -45.52 -35.95
N ASP A 330 -10.77 -45.41 -35.77
CA ASP A 330 -11.50 -44.64 -34.75
C ASP A 330 -11.18 -45.15 -33.33
N CYS A 331 -9.91 -45.11 -32.96
CA CYS A 331 -9.36 -45.61 -31.73
C CYS A 331 -8.68 -44.48 -30.99
N GLU A 332 -9.31 -43.98 -29.93
CA GLU A 332 -8.70 -43.02 -29.03
C GLU A 332 -7.78 -43.75 -28.05
N THR A 333 -6.60 -43.22 -27.76
CA THR A 333 -5.72 -43.75 -26.70
C THR A 333 -5.54 -42.67 -25.65
N ILE A 334 -6.02 -42.92 -24.44
CA ILE A 334 -5.90 -42.01 -23.30
C ILE A 334 -5.09 -42.65 -22.18
N VAL A 335 -4.50 -41.83 -21.33
CA VAL A 335 -3.84 -42.29 -20.10
C VAL A 335 -4.91 -42.47 -19.03
N VAL A 336 -4.94 -43.64 -18.40
CA VAL A 336 -5.83 -43.96 -17.29
C VAL A 336 -5.02 -44.45 -16.10
N SER A 337 -5.56 -44.25 -14.90
CA SER A 337 -4.98 -44.73 -13.66
C SER A 337 -5.84 -45.85 -13.10
N ALA A 338 -5.25 -47.02 -12.84
CA ALA A 338 -5.93 -48.07 -12.10
C ALA A 338 -5.58 -47.98 -10.62
N ILE A 339 -6.62 -47.94 -9.79
CA ILE A 339 -6.52 -47.79 -8.35
C ILE A 339 -6.91 -49.11 -7.69
N ASP A 340 -5.92 -49.80 -7.10
CA ASP A 340 -6.12 -51.04 -6.34
C ASP A 340 -5.61 -50.86 -4.90
N GLY A 341 -6.54 -50.59 -3.99
CA GLY A 341 -6.21 -50.22 -2.62
C GLY A 341 -5.44 -48.90 -2.57
N GLN A 342 -4.20 -48.93 -2.09
CA GLN A 342 -3.30 -47.76 -2.02
C GLN A 342 -2.35 -47.65 -3.22
N THR A 343 -2.47 -48.54 -4.22
CA THR A 343 -1.57 -48.56 -5.38
C THR A 343 -2.25 -47.88 -6.56
N ILE A 344 -1.55 -46.92 -7.17
CA ILE A 344 -1.96 -46.29 -8.42
C ILE A 344 -1.02 -46.78 -9.51
N THR A 345 -1.56 -47.45 -10.53
CA THR A 345 -0.77 -47.94 -11.67
C THR A 345 -1.28 -47.28 -12.96
N PRO A 346 -0.43 -46.56 -13.70
CA PRO A 346 -0.83 -45.97 -14.98
C PRO A 346 -0.97 -47.04 -16.06
N TYR A 347 -1.96 -46.88 -16.93
CA TYR A 347 -2.18 -47.68 -18.13
C TYR A 347 -2.49 -46.76 -19.32
N LEU A 348 -2.18 -47.23 -20.52
CA LEU A 348 -2.70 -46.64 -21.76
C LEU A 348 -3.97 -47.41 -22.14
N ALA A 349 -5.11 -46.74 -22.14
CA ALA A 349 -6.38 -47.33 -22.54
C ALA A 349 -6.69 -46.94 -23.99
N ARG A 350 -6.82 -47.96 -24.85
CA ARG A 350 -7.25 -47.80 -26.24
C ARG A 350 -8.74 -48.07 -26.36
N TYR A 351 -9.49 -47.02 -26.69
CA TYR A 351 -10.92 -47.01 -26.95
C TYR A 351 -11.16 -47.05 -28.45
N CYS A 352 -11.46 -48.22 -28.99
CA CYS A 352 -11.92 -48.33 -30.36
C CYS A 352 -13.45 -48.41 -30.38
N LYS A 353 -14.09 -47.66 -31.29
CA LYS A 353 -15.54 -47.77 -31.52
C LYS A 353 -15.90 -49.24 -31.80
N ASP A 354 -16.86 -49.78 -31.03
CA ASP A 354 -17.36 -51.16 -31.10
C ASP A 354 -16.38 -52.30 -30.69
N GLU A 355 -15.22 -51.99 -30.09
CA GLU A 355 -14.33 -53.00 -29.49
C GLU A 355 -14.19 -52.82 -27.97
N PRO A 356 -13.99 -53.91 -27.20
CA PRO A 356 -13.66 -53.80 -25.79
C PRO A 356 -12.34 -53.05 -25.59
N VAL A 357 -12.31 -52.15 -24.59
CA VAL A 357 -11.12 -51.36 -24.24
C VAL A 357 -9.93 -52.27 -23.99
N VAL A 358 -8.81 -51.97 -24.66
CA VAL A 358 -7.54 -52.68 -24.47
C VAL A 358 -6.60 -51.79 -23.68
N TYR A 359 -6.07 -52.32 -22.57
CA TYR A 359 -5.11 -51.61 -21.74
C TYR A 359 -3.69 -52.10 -22.03
N TYR A 360 -2.75 -51.16 -22.09
CA TYR A 360 -1.33 -51.44 -22.25
C TYR A 360 -0.59 -50.94 -21.01
N ASP A 361 0.37 -51.73 -20.53
CA ASP A 361 1.34 -51.28 -19.54
C ASP A 361 2.28 -50.26 -20.22
N PRO A 362 2.38 -49.01 -19.72
CA PRO A 362 3.16 -47.96 -20.36
C PRO A 362 4.67 -48.22 -20.34
N GLN A 363 5.18 -49.11 -19.46
CA GLN A 363 6.61 -49.46 -19.42
C GLN A 363 6.97 -50.58 -20.39
N THR A 364 6.08 -51.56 -20.57
CA THR A 364 6.37 -52.76 -21.39
C THR A 364 5.69 -52.72 -22.76
N ASN A 365 4.69 -51.86 -22.93
CA ASN A 365 3.77 -51.79 -24.08
C ASN A 365 3.07 -53.14 -24.37
N GLU A 366 3.01 -54.02 -23.38
CA GLU A 366 2.27 -55.28 -23.46
C GLU A 366 0.82 -55.09 -23.02
N VAL A 367 -0.09 -55.88 -23.62
CA VAL A 367 -1.49 -55.89 -23.22
C VAL A 367 -1.60 -56.36 -21.77
N ALA A 368 -2.11 -55.49 -20.92
CA ALA A 368 -2.26 -55.72 -19.50
C ALA A 368 -3.75 -55.71 -19.10
N THR A 369 -4.07 -56.36 -18.00
CA THR A 369 -5.40 -56.24 -17.37
C THR A 369 -5.22 -55.40 -16.11
N PRO A 370 -5.77 -54.18 -16.05
CA PRO A 370 -5.64 -53.34 -14.88
C PRO A 370 -6.18 -54.04 -13.63
N ALA A 371 -5.38 -54.07 -12.57
CA ALA A 371 -5.87 -54.44 -11.25
C ALA A 371 -6.50 -53.20 -10.61
N GLY A 372 -7.73 -53.33 -10.11
CA GLY A 372 -8.45 -52.23 -9.44
C GLY A 372 -9.46 -51.48 -10.31
N THR A 373 -9.92 -50.33 -9.82
CA THR A 373 -10.85 -49.45 -10.55
C THR A 373 -10.08 -48.50 -11.44
N VAL A 374 -10.42 -48.50 -12.74
CA VAL A 374 -9.80 -47.63 -13.74
C VAL A 374 -10.54 -46.30 -13.77
N VAL A 375 -9.79 -45.21 -13.68
CA VAL A 375 -10.28 -43.83 -13.79
C VAL A 375 -9.41 -43.04 -14.77
N PRO A 376 -9.94 -41.98 -15.42
CA PRO A 376 -9.13 -41.04 -16.19
C PRO A 376 -7.96 -40.50 -15.35
N ALA A 377 -6.78 -40.31 -15.96
CA ALA A 377 -5.60 -39.88 -15.20
C ALA A 377 -5.73 -38.44 -14.66
N ASP A 378 -6.46 -37.58 -15.37
CA ASP A 378 -6.82 -36.19 -15.02
C ASP A 378 -7.86 -36.08 -13.89
N ASP A 379 -8.55 -37.19 -13.58
CA ASP A 379 -9.44 -37.29 -12.42
C ASP A 379 -8.68 -37.53 -11.11
N VAL A 380 -7.40 -37.93 -11.15
CA VAL A 380 -6.60 -38.23 -9.96
C VAL A 380 -5.72 -37.04 -9.59
N ASP A 381 -6.04 -36.36 -8.49
CA ASP A 381 -5.22 -35.31 -7.88
C ASP A 381 -4.47 -35.86 -6.66
N VAL A 382 -3.16 -35.60 -6.58
CA VAL A 382 -2.29 -36.08 -5.51
C VAL A 382 -1.68 -34.90 -4.79
N LYS A 383 -2.05 -34.72 -3.51
CA LYS A 383 -1.50 -33.67 -2.65
C LYS A 383 -0.61 -34.27 -1.57
N GLN A 384 0.52 -33.65 -1.31
CA GLN A 384 1.42 -34.02 -0.22
C GLN A 384 1.32 -33.04 0.94
N GLN A 385 1.40 -33.55 2.17
CA GLN A 385 1.57 -32.76 3.38
C GLN A 385 2.67 -33.36 4.25
N VAL A 386 3.53 -32.50 4.80
CA VAL A 386 4.53 -32.91 5.79
C VAL A 386 3.84 -33.03 7.14
N MET A 387 4.02 -34.17 7.80
CA MET A 387 3.39 -34.54 9.06
C MET A 387 4.43 -34.96 10.10
N CYS A 388 4.09 -34.79 11.37
CA CYS A 388 4.86 -35.26 12.52
C CYS A 388 4.01 -36.15 13.42
N ASP A 389 4.50 -37.34 13.78
CA ASP A 389 3.82 -38.24 14.71
C ASP A 389 4.29 -38.11 16.18
N GLY A 390 5.04 -37.05 16.47
CA GLY A 390 5.70 -36.80 17.75
C GLY A 390 7.12 -37.35 17.86
N THR A 391 7.60 -38.13 16.88
CA THR A 391 8.97 -38.67 16.88
C THR A 391 9.69 -38.54 15.55
N THR A 392 8.99 -38.69 14.43
CA THR A 392 9.59 -38.64 13.10
C THR A 392 8.72 -37.82 12.16
N THR A 393 9.38 -36.96 11.37
CA THR A 393 8.74 -36.26 10.26
C THR A 393 8.56 -37.21 9.09
N PHE A 394 7.38 -37.20 8.49
CA PHE A 394 7.02 -38.05 7.35
C PHE A 394 6.11 -37.26 6.39
N VAL A 395 5.87 -37.79 5.18
CA VAL A 395 4.98 -37.18 4.19
C VAL A 395 3.68 -38.00 4.13
N ARG A 396 2.55 -37.33 4.27
CA ARG A 396 1.22 -37.90 4.00
C ARG A 396 0.76 -37.49 2.62
N TRP A 397 0.49 -38.47 1.79
CA TRP A 397 -0.07 -38.30 0.46
C TRP A 397 -1.58 -38.45 0.53
N TYR A 398 -2.31 -37.48 -0.01
CA TYR A 398 -3.74 -37.50 -0.20
C TYR A 398 -4.04 -37.70 -1.68
N VAL A 399 -4.72 -38.79 -2.00
CA VAL A 399 -5.15 -39.11 -3.36
C VAL A 399 -6.64 -38.82 -3.46
N TYR A 400 -6.99 -37.89 -4.33
CA TYR A 400 -8.36 -37.49 -4.62
C TYR A 400 -8.73 -37.93 -6.03
N VAL A 401 -9.86 -38.61 -6.17
CA VAL A 401 -10.39 -39.09 -7.45
C VAL A 401 -11.71 -38.37 -7.71
N LYS A 402 -11.69 -37.35 -8.56
CA LYS A 402 -12.83 -36.43 -8.80
C LYS A 402 -14.11 -37.18 -9.18
N SER A 403 -14.01 -38.14 -10.09
CA SER A 403 -15.15 -38.92 -10.57
C SER A 403 -15.64 -39.99 -9.59
N ASN A 404 -14.85 -40.36 -8.58
CA ASN A 404 -15.24 -41.39 -7.62
C ASN A 404 -14.61 -41.16 -6.23
N PRO A 405 -15.25 -40.33 -5.37
CA PRO A 405 -14.75 -40.04 -4.02
C PRO A 405 -14.58 -41.27 -3.12
N GLY A 406 -15.24 -42.39 -3.44
CA GLY A 406 -15.08 -43.67 -2.73
C GLY A 406 -13.70 -44.32 -2.93
N LEU A 407 -12.92 -43.82 -3.90
CA LEU A 407 -11.53 -44.20 -4.15
C LEU A 407 -10.52 -43.22 -3.52
N ASN A 408 -10.97 -42.22 -2.77
CA ASN A 408 -10.06 -41.32 -2.06
C ASN A 408 -9.38 -42.07 -0.92
N PHE A 409 -8.05 -41.97 -0.85
CA PHE A 409 -7.29 -42.53 0.27
C PHE A 409 -6.11 -41.65 0.62
N SER A 410 -5.52 -41.92 1.78
CA SER A 410 -4.21 -41.39 2.12
C SER A 410 -3.26 -42.52 2.45
N TYR A 411 -1.97 -42.27 2.24
CA TYR A 411 -0.89 -43.15 2.65
C TYR A 411 0.31 -42.31 3.09
N ASP A 412 1.12 -42.88 3.96
CA ASP A 412 2.23 -42.19 4.61
C ASP A 412 3.55 -42.76 4.10
N THR A 413 4.51 -41.90 3.78
CA THR A 413 5.88 -42.27 3.41
C THR A 413 6.89 -41.51 4.25
N GLY A 414 8.14 -41.97 4.30
CA GLY A 414 9.25 -41.18 4.82
C GLY A 414 9.47 -39.89 4.00
N LEU A 415 10.39 -39.05 4.46
CA LEU A 415 10.79 -37.82 3.76
C LEU A 415 11.40 -38.05 2.37
N ASP A 416 11.83 -39.28 2.06
CA ASP A 416 12.30 -39.67 0.74
C ASP A 416 11.16 -39.90 -0.28
N GLY A 417 9.90 -39.80 0.16
CA GLY A 417 8.71 -39.99 -0.68
C GLY A 417 8.50 -41.42 -1.20
N THR A 418 9.32 -42.39 -0.79
CA THR A 418 9.30 -43.76 -1.37
C THR A 418 9.16 -44.86 -0.34
N SER A 419 9.67 -44.66 0.88
CA SER A 419 9.58 -45.65 1.94
C SER A 419 8.25 -45.54 2.68
N ALA A 420 7.44 -46.61 2.72
CA ALA A 420 6.18 -46.58 3.47
C ALA A 420 6.44 -46.27 4.97
N TYR A 421 5.69 -45.34 5.53
CA TYR A 421 5.79 -44.91 6.93
C TYR A 421 4.51 -45.26 7.68
N THR A 422 4.63 -45.63 8.95
CA THR A 422 3.47 -45.89 9.83
C THR A 422 3.61 -45.00 11.06
N PRO A 423 2.74 -43.99 11.24
CA PRO A 423 2.82 -43.09 12.37
C PRO A 423 2.73 -43.84 13.70
N ALA A 424 3.70 -43.59 14.58
CA ALA A 424 3.76 -44.16 15.93
C ALA A 424 2.85 -43.41 16.92
N GLY A 425 2.50 -42.15 16.61
CA GLY A 425 1.61 -41.29 17.38
C GLY A 425 0.58 -40.57 16.50
N GLU A 426 -0.23 -39.70 17.12
CA GLU A 426 -1.25 -38.92 16.42
C GLU A 426 -0.58 -37.88 15.49
N PRO A 427 -0.77 -37.98 14.16
CA PRO A 427 -0.10 -37.09 13.21
C PRO A 427 -0.59 -35.65 13.32
N LYS A 428 0.33 -34.68 13.37
CA LYS A 428 0.05 -33.25 13.25
C LYS A 428 0.70 -32.70 11.97
N VAL A 429 0.08 -31.68 11.39
CA VAL A 429 0.62 -30.99 10.20
C VAL A 429 1.86 -30.19 10.62
N GLY A 430 2.95 -30.33 9.87
CA GLY A 430 4.26 -29.73 10.17
C GLY A 430 5.36 -30.77 10.36
N GLY A 431 6.62 -30.34 10.26
CA GLY A 431 7.75 -31.18 10.63
C GLY A 431 7.73 -31.51 12.12
N CYS A 432 8.28 -32.66 12.52
CA CYS A 432 8.76 -32.76 13.88
C CYS A 432 9.89 -31.76 13.97
N GLU A 433 9.65 -30.65 14.65
CA GLU A 433 10.69 -29.69 14.94
C GLU A 433 11.90 -30.46 15.47
N PRO A 434 13.13 -30.17 14.98
CA PRO A 434 14.30 -30.71 15.63
C PRO A 434 14.18 -30.32 17.10
N ILE A 435 14.30 -31.32 17.98
CA ILE A 435 14.40 -31.09 19.42
C ILE A 435 15.69 -30.32 19.65
N ASP A 436 15.59 -29.02 19.51
CA ASP A 436 16.51 -28.01 20.00
C ASP A 436 15.61 -26.90 20.53
N ASP A 437 14.75 -27.25 21.51
CA ASP A 437 13.90 -26.34 22.29
C ASP A 437 14.79 -25.45 23.17
N CYS A 438 15.74 -24.75 22.57
CA CYS A 438 16.68 -23.88 23.21
C CYS A 438 16.42 -22.46 22.72
N GLU A 439 15.47 -21.79 23.34
CA GLU A 439 15.18 -20.39 23.03
C GLU A 439 16.32 -19.51 23.55
N THR A 440 16.91 -18.66 22.69
CA THR A 440 17.91 -17.69 23.14
C THR A 440 17.28 -16.31 23.15
N VAL A 441 17.12 -15.73 24.33
CA VAL A 441 16.59 -14.37 24.50
C VAL A 441 17.61 -13.47 25.18
N VAL A 442 17.54 -12.17 24.87
CA VAL A 442 18.38 -11.16 25.52
C VAL A 442 17.78 -10.84 26.89
N VAL A 443 18.60 -10.93 27.93
CA VAL A 443 18.23 -10.59 29.30
C VAL A 443 19.23 -9.61 29.88
N SER A 444 18.78 -8.78 30.81
CA SER A 444 19.62 -7.80 31.50
C SER A 444 19.80 -8.23 32.96
N ALA A 445 21.04 -8.38 33.41
CA ALA A 445 21.34 -8.58 34.82
C ALA A 445 21.60 -7.24 35.49
N ILE A 446 20.83 -6.96 36.54
CA ILE A 446 20.90 -5.72 37.32
C ILE A 446 21.60 -6.00 38.64
N ASN A 447 22.77 -5.39 38.84
CA ASN A 447 23.57 -5.52 40.06
C ASN A 447 23.98 -4.15 40.59
N GLY A 448 23.13 -3.58 41.45
CA GLY A 448 23.28 -2.20 41.88
C GLY A 448 23.01 -1.27 40.70
N GLN A 449 23.96 -0.38 40.39
CA GLN A 449 23.84 0.58 39.28
C GLN A 449 24.32 0.02 37.93
N THR A 450 24.81 -1.23 37.89
CA THR A 450 25.33 -1.84 36.67
C THR A 450 24.27 -2.72 36.03
N ILE A 451 24.00 -2.48 34.75
CA ILE A 451 23.17 -3.31 33.88
C ILE A 451 24.12 -4.02 32.92
N THR A 452 24.09 -5.35 32.90
CA THR A 452 24.94 -6.16 32.01
C THR A 452 24.05 -7.05 31.14
N PRO A 453 24.10 -6.93 29.80
CA PRO A 453 23.33 -7.79 28.91
C PRO A 453 23.92 -9.20 28.86
N TYR A 454 23.06 -10.21 28.81
CA TYR A 454 23.40 -11.61 28.59
C TYR A 454 22.46 -12.22 27.55
N LEU A 455 22.97 -13.20 26.81
CA LEU A 455 22.14 -14.09 26.00
C LEU A 455 21.77 -15.29 26.86
N ALA A 456 20.50 -15.45 27.20
CA ALA A 456 20.00 -16.58 28.00
C ALA A 456 19.43 -17.66 27.08
N ARG A 457 20.02 -18.86 27.12
CA ARG A 457 19.54 -20.04 26.40
C ARG A 457 18.67 -20.89 27.32
N TYR A 458 17.38 -20.98 27.01
CA TYR A 458 16.35 -21.73 27.71
C TYR A 458 16.13 -23.06 27.01
N CYS A 459 16.72 -24.14 27.53
CA CYS A 459 16.48 -25.48 27.01
C CYS A 459 15.46 -26.24 27.88
N THR A 460 14.38 -26.78 27.29
CA THR A 460 13.32 -27.49 28.04
C THR A 460 13.90 -28.68 28.82
N GLY A 461 13.95 -28.58 30.14
CA GLY A 461 14.47 -29.63 31.04
C GLY A 461 15.94 -29.47 31.45
N GLU A 462 16.63 -28.43 30.99
CA GLU A 462 18.00 -28.10 31.40
C GLU A 462 18.04 -26.75 32.17
N PRO A 463 19.03 -26.53 33.04
CA PRO A 463 19.24 -25.22 33.66
C PRO A 463 19.64 -24.17 32.60
N VAL A 464 19.11 -22.95 32.73
CA VAL A 464 19.39 -21.83 31.83
C VAL A 464 20.90 -21.55 31.79
N VAL A 465 21.44 -21.43 30.57
CA VAL A 465 22.85 -21.07 30.33
C VAL A 465 22.89 -19.64 29.82
N TYR A 466 23.69 -18.79 30.47
CA TYR A 466 23.89 -17.40 30.06
C TYR A 466 25.23 -17.27 29.34
N TYR A 467 25.23 -16.53 28.24
CA TYR A 467 26.43 -16.19 27.48
C TYR A 467 26.67 -14.69 27.59
N ASP A 468 27.93 -14.31 27.77
CA ASP A 468 28.35 -12.92 27.65
C ASP A 468 28.39 -12.56 26.15
N PRO A 469 27.60 -11.58 25.68
CA PRO A 469 27.51 -11.24 24.26
C PRO A 469 28.82 -10.67 23.69
N GLN A 470 29.75 -10.20 24.52
CA GLN A 470 31.05 -9.69 24.05
C GLN A 470 32.08 -10.80 23.84
N THR A 471 32.04 -11.86 24.64
CA THR A 471 33.04 -12.95 24.60
C THR A 471 32.50 -14.25 24.02
N ASN A 472 31.17 -14.38 23.93
CA ASN A 472 30.45 -15.60 23.60
C ASN A 472 30.81 -16.80 24.51
N GLU A 473 31.34 -16.54 25.70
CA GLU A 473 31.66 -17.55 26.72
C GLU A 473 30.50 -17.69 27.72
N VAL A 474 30.37 -18.89 28.30
CA VAL A 474 29.38 -19.16 29.36
C VAL A 474 29.73 -18.34 30.59
N ALA A 475 28.80 -17.46 30.99
CA ALA A 475 28.94 -16.56 32.12
C ALA A 475 27.87 -16.84 33.18
N THR A 476 28.15 -16.46 34.42
CA THR A 476 27.14 -16.45 35.48
C THR A 476 26.75 -15.01 35.73
N PRO A 477 25.50 -14.60 35.44
CA PRO A 477 25.08 -13.22 35.65
C PRO A 477 25.26 -12.82 37.11
N ALA A 478 25.98 -11.72 37.34
CA ALA A 478 26.01 -11.09 38.64
C ALA A 478 24.80 -10.15 38.73
N GLY A 479 23.83 -10.43 39.63
CA GLY A 479 22.64 -9.59 39.84
C GLY A 479 21.31 -10.31 39.64
N THR A 480 20.22 -9.55 39.68
CA THR A 480 18.87 -10.04 39.34
C THR A 480 18.68 -9.95 37.83
N VAL A 481 18.33 -11.07 37.20
CA VAL A 481 18.12 -11.15 35.75
C VAL A 481 16.66 -10.83 35.43
N VAL A 482 16.44 -9.90 34.51
CA VAL A 482 15.12 -9.52 33.98
C VAL A 482 15.15 -9.53 32.45
N PRO A 483 13.99 -9.70 31.77
CA PRO A 483 13.90 -9.52 30.32
C PRO A 483 14.40 -8.13 29.89
N ALA A 484 15.06 -8.01 28.75
CA ALA A 484 15.64 -6.73 28.32
C ALA A 484 14.58 -5.68 27.98
N ASP A 485 13.42 -6.10 27.47
CA ASP A 485 12.23 -5.29 27.19
C ASP A 485 11.48 -4.82 28.45
N ASP A 486 11.86 -5.35 29.61
CA ASP A 486 11.30 -4.97 30.91
C ASP A 486 12.07 -3.82 31.58
N VAL A 487 13.19 -3.37 30.99
CA VAL A 487 14.03 -2.27 31.47
C VAL A 487 13.87 -1.04 30.58
N ASP A 488 13.36 0.05 31.15
CA ASP A 488 13.25 1.36 30.51
C ASP A 488 14.24 2.35 31.14
N VAL A 489 14.86 3.20 30.33
CA VAL A 489 15.92 4.12 30.77
C VAL A 489 15.63 5.53 30.28
N GLU A 490 15.37 6.44 31.21
CA GLU A 490 15.08 7.86 30.96
C GLU A 490 16.28 8.71 31.38
N GLN A 491 16.71 9.65 30.52
CA GLN A 491 17.78 10.60 30.83
C GLN A 491 17.20 11.99 31.10
N GLN A 492 17.62 12.64 32.18
CA GLN A 492 17.30 14.04 32.47
C GLN A 492 18.58 14.86 32.69
N VAL A 493 18.65 16.05 32.11
CA VAL A 493 19.74 17.00 32.37
C VAL A 493 19.46 17.75 33.67
N MET A 494 20.44 17.75 34.57
CA MET A 494 20.35 18.30 35.92
C MET A 494 21.47 19.30 36.20
N CYS A 495 21.22 20.29 37.05
CA CYS A 495 22.17 21.27 37.53
C CYS A 495 22.21 21.25 39.07
N ASP A 496 23.39 21.10 39.65
CA ASP A 496 23.62 21.13 41.11
C ASP A 496 23.90 22.54 41.67
N GLY A 497 23.77 23.57 40.83
CA GLY A 497 24.11 24.96 41.11
C GLY A 497 25.50 25.37 40.64
N THR A 498 26.34 24.43 40.19
CA THR A 498 27.69 24.72 39.66
C THR A 498 28.05 23.92 38.42
N THR A 499 27.54 22.70 38.28
CA THR A 499 27.88 21.78 37.20
C THR A 499 26.63 21.14 36.63
N THR A 500 26.50 21.16 35.30
CA THR A 500 25.47 20.41 34.57
C THR A 500 25.90 18.95 34.46
N PHE A 501 24.98 18.03 34.70
CA PHE A 501 25.21 16.60 34.68
C PHE A 501 23.93 15.88 34.22
N ALA A 502 24.02 14.60 33.82
CA ALA A 502 22.87 13.80 33.44
C ALA A 502 22.45 12.88 34.60
N ARG A 503 21.17 12.79 34.88
CA ARG A 503 20.57 11.80 35.78
C ARG A 503 19.82 10.77 34.94
N TRP A 504 20.20 9.52 35.09
CA TRP A 504 19.55 8.39 34.45
C TRP A 504 18.58 7.75 35.44
N TYR A 505 17.34 7.54 35.03
CA TYR A 505 16.33 6.78 35.76
C TYR A 505 16.15 5.44 35.04
N VAL A 506 16.36 4.35 35.77
CA VAL A 506 16.16 2.99 35.29
C VAL A 506 14.89 2.45 35.92
N TYR A 507 13.91 2.12 35.09
CA TYR A 507 12.63 1.55 35.48
C TYR A 507 12.56 0.09 35.04
N VAL A 508 12.25 -0.81 35.97
CA VAL A 508 12.09 -2.24 35.71
C VAL A 508 10.62 -2.60 35.92
N LYS A 509 9.88 -2.76 34.82
CA LYS A 509 8.41 -2.83 34.83
C LYS A 509 7.88 -4.03 35.62
N SER A 510 8.53 -5.20 35.55
CA SER A 510 8.14 -6.38 36.32
C SER A 510 8.54 -6.31 37.79
N ASN A 511 9.51 -5.46 38.17
CA ASN A 511 9.99 -5.38 39.54
C ASN A 511 10.45 -3.95 39.92
N PRO A 512 9.51 -3.09 40.38
CA PRO A 512 9.81 -1.72 40.78
C PRO A 512 10.84 -1.58 41.91
N SER A 513 11.14 -2.66 42.66
CA SER A 513 12.20 -2.64 43.68
C SER A 513 13.62 -2.61 43.11
N LEU A 514 13.76 -2.86 41.80
CA LEU A 514 15.00 -2.72 41.04
C LEU A 514 15.12 -1.35 40.36
N ASN A 515 14.17 -0.43 40.55
CA ASN A 515 14.28 0.91 40.01
C ASN A 515 15.38 1.67 40.77
N PHE A 516 16.25 2.34 40.04
CA PHE A 516 17.27 3.20 40.62
C PHE A 516 17.54 4.39 39.70
N SER A 517 18.17 5.41 40.26
CA SER A 517 18.77 6.47 39.48
C SER A 517 20.26 6.56 39.77
N TYR A 518 21.01 7.08 38.80
CA TYR A 518 22.42 7.38 38.95
C TYR A 518 22.77 8.61 38.13
N ASP A 519 23.79 9.33 38.60
CA ASP A 519 24.21 10.61 38.05
C ASP A 519 25.53 10.40 37.29
N THR A 520 25.62 10.92 36.07
CA THR A 520 26.83 10.94 35.25
C THR A 520 27.15 12.35 34.77
N GLY A 521 28.38 12.60 34.31
CA GLY A 521 28.65 13.74 33.45
C GLY A 521 27.77 13.74 32.20
N LEU A 522 27.71 14.86 31.48
CA LEU A 522 26.95 14.96 30.22
C LEU A 522 27.48 14.01 29.13
N ASP A 523 28.73 13.55 29.26
CA ASP A 523 29.31 12.53 28.40
C ASP A 523 28.75 11.12 28.62
N GLY A 524 27.88 10.92 29.62
CA GLY A 524 27.26 9.64 29.94
C GLY A 524 28.22 8.59 30.55
N THR A 525 29.51 8.88 30.72
CA THR A 525 30.52 7.85 31.08
C THR A 525 31.12 8.03 32.47
N SER A 526 31.16 9.26 32.98
CA SER A 526 31.79 9.55 34.26
C SER A 526 30.76 9.65 35.38
N ALA A 527 30.87 8.84 36.44
CA ALA A 527 29.97 8.97 37.60
C ALA A 527 30.08 10.37 38.22
N PHE A 528 28.94 11.04 38.42
CA PHE A 528 28.85 12.39 38.94
C PHE A 528 28.24 12.39 40.34
N THR A 529 28.73 13.25 41.24
CA THR A 529 28.17 13.42 42.58
C THR A 529 27.78 14.88 42.75
N PRO A 530 26.48 15.20 42.81
CA PRO A 530 26.00 16.58 42.94
C PRO A 530 26.55 17.24 44.21
N ALA A 531 27.13 18.43 44.06
CA ALA A 531 27.61 19.24 45.18
C ALA A 531 26.48 19.97 45.92
N GLY A 532 25.31 20.12 45.27
CA GLY A 532 24.10 20.76 45.78
C GLY A 532 22.83 19.97 45.48
N GLU A 533 21.67 20.51 45.86
CA GLU A 533 20.37 19.90 45.56
C GLU A 533 20.07 20.06 44.05
N PRO A 534 20.02 18.96 43.29
CA PRO A 534 19.98 19.05 41.83
C PRO A 534 18.59 19.40 41.32
N LYS A 535 18.53 20.31 40.35
CA LYS A 535 17.31 20.74 39.65
C LYS A 535 17.39 20.39 38.18
N VAL A 536 16.25 20.14 37.54
CA VAL A 536 16.18 19.88 36.09
C VAL A 536 16.62 21.15 35.34
N GLY A 537 17.53 21.02 34.36
CA GLY A 537 18.12 22.11 33.56
C GLY A 537 19.65 22.24 33.67
N GLY A 538 20.28 23.05 32.80
CA GLY A 538 21.73 23.32 32.79
C GLY A 538 22.21 24.42 33.75
N CYS A 539 23.51 24.47 34.06
CA CYS A 539 24.13 25.44 34.98
C CYS A 539 24.79 26.67 34.31
N GLU A 540 24.84 26.77 32.97
CA GLU A 540 25.32 28.01 32.33
C GLU A 540 24.23 29.07 32.23
N PRO A 541 24.58 30.37 32.34
CA PRO A 541 23.64 31.45 32.10
C PRO A 541 23.36 31.46 30.60
N ILE A 542 22.22 30.88 30.23
CA ILE A 542 21.70 31.03 28.89
C ILE A 542 21.40 32.52 28.71
N ASP A 543 21.88 33.12 27.62
CA ASP A 543 21.45 34.44 27.12
C ASP A 543 19.99 34.35 26.63
N ASP A 544 19.11 33.79 27.45
CA ASP A 544 17.68 33.66 27.20
C ASP A 544 17.04 35.00 27.48
N CYS A 545 16.94 35.80 26.42
CA CYS A 545 15.89 36.78 26.35
C CYS A 545 14.58 36.06 26.02
N GLU A 546 13.86 35.63 27.06
CA GLU A 546 12.54 35.03 26.87
C GLU A 546 11.53 36.12 26.51
N THR A 547 10.76 35.93 25.44
CA THR A 547 9.66 36.84 25.09
C THR A 547 8.35 36.15 25.41
N VAL A 548 7.63 36.65 26.41
CA VAL A 548 6.33 36.11 26.82
C VAL A 548 5.25 37.16 26.65
N VAL A 549 4.02 36.71 26.39
CA VAL A 549 2.86 37.58 26.35
C VAL A 549 2.43 37.89 27.78
N VAL A 550 2.33 39.17 28.09
CA VAL A 550 1.86 39.67 29.39
C VAL A 550 0.69 40.61 29.19
N SER A 551 -0.19 40.67 30.18
CA SER A 551 -1.33 41.57 30.20
C SER A 551 -1.08 42.67 31.22
N ALA A 552 -1.15 43.94 30.79
CA ALA A 552 -1.13 45.07 31.70
C ALA A 552 -2.56 45.47 32.05
N ILE A 553 -2.85 45.51 33.35
CA ILE A 553 -4.16 45.83 33.89
C ILE A 553 -4.12 47.25 34.47
N ASP A 554 -4.76 48.20 33.80
CA ASP A 554 -4.94 49.58 34.26
C ASP A 554 -6.43 49.89 34.43
N GLY A 555 -6.92 49.73 35.67
CA GLY A 555 -8.35 49.88 35.97
C GLY A 555 -9.17 48.76 35.32
N GLN A 556 -10.04 49.11 34.37
CA GLN A 556 -10.88 48.16 33.63
C GLN A 556 -10.30 47.80 32.25
N THR A 557 -9.14 48.33 31.90
CA THR A 557 -8.50 48.09 30.61
C THR A 557 -7.40 47.05 30.77
N ILE A 558 -7.47 46.00 29.96
CA ILE A 558 -6.43 45.00 29.82
C ILE A 558 -5.77 45.25 28.47
N THR A 559 -4.47 45.52 28.47
CA THR A 559 -3.70 45.75 27.25
C THR A 559 -2.60 44.69 27.15
N PRO A 560 -2.57 43.88 26.08
CA PRO A 560 -1.51 42.89 25.89
C PRO A 560 -0.20 43.57 25.51
N TYR A 561 0.92 43.06 26.02
CA TYR A 561 2.28 43.44 25.67
C TYR A 561 3.13 42.18 25.45
N LEU A 562 4.15 42.30 24.61
CA LEU A 562 5.22 41.31 24.53
C LEU A 562 6.35 41.76 25.48
N ALA A 563 6.57 41.01 26.55
CA ALA A 563 7.63 41.29 27.52
C ALA A 563 8.87 40.46 27.23
N ARG A 564 10.00 41.13 27.03
CA ARG A 564 11.30 40.49 26.83
C ARG A 564 12.09 40.51 28.14
N TYR A 565 12.31 39.32 28.70
CA TYR A 565 13.07 39.08 29.92
C TYR A 565 14.47 38.64 29.57
N CYS A 566 15.45 39.54 29.64
CA CYS A 566 16.87 39.17 29.50
C CYS A 566 17.53 39.17 30.88
N THR A 567 18.23 38.08 31.23
CA THR A 567 18.87 37.93 32.55
C THR A 567 19.90 39.04 32.78
N GLY A 568 19.62 39.94 33.73
CA GLY A 568 20.51 41.06 34.10
C GLY A 568 20.17 42.41 33.46
N GLU A 569 19.18 42.46 32.57
CA GLU A 569 18.66 43.71 31.99
C GLU A 569 17.23 44.02 32.52
N PRO A 570 16.82 45.31 32.54
CA PRO A 570 15.43 45.66 32.83
C PRO A 570 14.50 45.14 31.71
N VAL A 571 13.34 44.59 32.10
CA VAL A 571 12.33 44.07 31.17
C VAL A 571 11.89 45.16 30.19
N VAL A 572 11.91 44.82 28.89
CA VAL A 572 11.44 45.69 27.80
C VAL A 572 10.10 45.17 27.31
N TYR A 573 9.10 46.05 27.23
CA TYR A 573 7.77 45.71 26.73
C TYR A 573 7.58 46.28 25.32
N TYR A 574 6.99 45.49 24.44
CA TYR A 574 6.63 45.89 23.09
C TYR A 574 5.11 45.89 22.96
N ASP A 575 4.58 46.93 22.33
CA ASP A 575 3.18 46.97 21.91
C ASP A 575 3.01 46.00 20.73
N PRO A 576 2.11 45.00 20.82
CA PRO A 576 2.00 43.94 19.81
C PRO A 576 1.43 44.42 18.47
N GLU A 577 0.72 45.55 18.44
CA GLU A 577 0.20 46.12 17.18
C GLU A 577 1.25 46.93 16.43
N THR A 578 2.11 47.65 17.16
CA THR A 578 3.08 48.58 16.57
C THR A 578 4.51 48.05 16.55
N ASN A 579 4.81 47.03 17.37
CA ASN A 579 6.15 46.49 17.64
C ASN A 579 7.15 47.55 18.15
N GLU A 580 6.65 48.67 18.69
CA GLU A 580 7.46 49.71 19.31
C GLU A 580 7.62 49.47 20.81
N VAL A 581 8.75 49.91 21.37
CA VAL A 581 8.97 49.83 22.83
C VAL A 581 7.95 50.72 23.54
N ALA A 582 7.11 50.08 24.36
CA ALA A 582 6.06 50.72 25.11
C ALA A 582 6.31 50.59 26.61
N THR A 583 5.75 51.50 27.38
CA THR A 583 5.72 51.38 28.84
C THR A 583 4.30 50.97 29.23
N PRO A 584 4.08 49.75 29.75
CA PRO A 584 2.75 49.31 30.14
C PRO A 584 2.16 50.27 31.16
N ALA A 585 0.94 50.73 30.90
CA ALA A 585 0.14 51.39 31.92
C ALA A 585 -0.52 50.31 32.79
N GLY A 586 -0.38 50.41 34.11
CA GLY A 586 -1.00 49.47 35.06
C GLY A 586 -0.07 48.37 35.60
N THR A 587 -0.67 47.36 36.23
CA THR A 587 0.04 46.21 36.80
C THR A 587 0.18 45.13 35.74
N VAL A 588 1.40 44.68 35.48
CA VAL A 588 1.69 43.64 34.47
C VAL A 588 1.64 42.26 35.12
N VAL A 589 0.87 41.35 34.54
CA VAL A 589 0.76 39.94 34.94
C VAL A 589 0.91 39.02 33.72
N PRO A 590 1.36 37.77 33.90
CA PRO A 590 1.38 36.78 32.82
C PRO A 590 -0.01 36.60 32.19
N ALA A 591 -0.09 36.38 30.87
CA ALA A 591 -1.39 36.30 30.18
C ALA A 591 -2.22 35.08 30.61
N ASP A 592 -1.58 33.95 30.92
CA ASP A 592 -2.17 32.71 31.45
C ASP A 592 -2.67 32.83 32.90
N ASP A 593 -2.25 33.90 33.58
CA ASP A 593 -2.68 34.24 34.92
C ASP A 593 -4.02 34.99 34.94
N VAL A 594 -4.53 35.44 33.78
CA VAL A 594 -5.80 36.17 33.65
C VAL A 594 -6.89 35.29 33.04
N ASP A 595 -7.85 34.85 33.85
CA ASP A 595 -9.08 34.19 33.38
C ASP A 595 -10.20 35.22 33.21
N VAL A 596 -10.98 35.11 32.13
CA VAL A 596 -12.16 35.97 31.90
C VAL A 596 -13.42 35.11 31.83
N GLU A 597 -14.36 35.35 32.73
CA GLU A 597 -15.67 34.69 32.77
C GLU A 597 -16.76 35.68 32.36
N GLN A 598 -17.64 35.29 31.45
CA GLN A 598 -18.79 36.11 31.04
C GLN A 598 -20.09 35.59 31.65
N GLN A 599 -20.92 36.50 32.17
CA GLN A 599 -22.23 36.17 32.71
C GLN A 599 -23.29 37.12 32.16
N VAL A 600 -24.37 36.57 31.58
CA VAL A 600 -25.50 37.36 31.10
C VAL A 600 -26.38 37.78 32.27
N MET A 601 -26.58 39.08 32.42
CA MET A 601 -27.25 39.74 33.54
C MET A 601 -28.42 40.60 33.06
N CYS A 602 -29.38 40.85 33.95
CA CYS A 602 -30.53 41.71 33.68
C CYS A 602 -30.54 42.89 34.64
N ASP A 603 -30.64 44.10 34.09
CA ASP A 603 -30.89 45.33 34.85
C ASP A 603 -32.37 45.69 34.77
N THR A 604 -33.02 45.87 35.91
CA THR A 604 -34.42 46.32 36.00
C THR A 604 -34.49 47.64 36.73
N GLU A 605 -34.77 48.72 35.99
CA GLU A 605 -35.19 49.99 36.59
C GLU A 605 -36.62 49.84 37.16
N GLU A 606 -36.88 50.45 38.33
CA GLU A 606 -38.11 50.28 39.13
C GLU A 606 -39.43 50.55 38.35
N ASP A 607 -39.36 51.22 37.19
CA ASP A 607 -40.49 51.49 36.28
C ASP A 607 -40.12 51.41 34.76
N GLY A 608 -38.99 50.77 34.39
CA GLY A 608 -38.44 50.76 33.01
C GLY A 608 -38.37 49.36 32.35
N PRO A 609 -38.16 49.27 31.01
CA PRO A 609 -37.92 47.98 30.36
C PRO A 609 -36.61 47.36 30.87
N SER A 610 -36.62 46.06 31.14
CA SER A 610 -35.43 45.32 31.54
C SER A 610 -34.40 45.30 30.41
N THR A 611 -33.17 45.73 30.69
CA THR A 611 -32.06 45.68 29.75
C THR A 611 -31.15 44.50 30.07
N THR A 612 -30.93 43.62 29.09
CA THR A 612 -29.96 42.54 29.19
C THR A 612 -28.57 43.09 28.89
N PHE A 613 -27.60 42.77 29.74
CA PHE A 613 -26.20 43.17 29.61
C PHE A 613 -25.30 41.98 29.98
N VAL A 614 -24.05 41.98 29.53
CA VAL A 614 -23.04 40.98 29.86
C VAL A 614 -22.14 41.57 30.94
N ARG A 615 -22.00 40.87 32.06
CA ARG A 615 -20.99 41.16 33.08
C ARG A 615 -19.79 40.28 32.85
N TRP A 616 -18.65 40.91 32.59
CA TRP A 616 -17.36 40.26 32.48
C TRP A 616 -16.71 40.25 33.85
N PHE A 617 -16.23 39.09 34.30
CA PHE A 617 -15.40 38.92 35.49
C PHE A 617 -14.00 38.59 35.04
N VAL A 618 -13.05 39.41 35.46
CA VAL A 618 -11.63 39.20 35.19
C VAL A 618 -11.01 38.72 36.49
N TYR A 619 -10.45 37.51 36.46
CA TYR A 619 -9.75 36.89 37.58
C TYR A 619 -8.27 36.82 37.27
N VAL A 620 -7.44 37.34 38.15
CA VAL A 620 -5.99 37.27 38.08
C VAL A 620 -5.52 36.29 39.16
N LYS A 621 -5.09 35.10 38.77
CA LYS A 621 -4.81 33.98 39.70
C LYS A 621 -3.71 34.35 40.68
N SER A 622 -2.66 35.05 40.24
CA SER A 622 -1.52 35.42 41.10
C SER A 622 -1.80 36.62 42.02
N ASP A 623 -2.71 37.53 41.65
CA ASP A 623 -3.09 38.68 42.47
C ASP A 623 -4.60 38.97 42.43
N PRO A 624 -5.36 38.35 43.36
CA PRO A 624 -6.81 38.56 43.47
C PRO A 624 -7.22 40.01 43.72
N SER A 625 -6.30 40.91 44.10
CA SER A 625 -6.61 42.34 44.27
C SER A 625 -6.79 43.08 42.94
N LEU A 626 -6.36 42.47 41.84
CA LEU A 626 -6.56 42.93 40.47
C LEU A 626 -7.85 42.37 39.85
N ASN A 627 -8.63 41.55 40.56
CA ASN A 627 -9.90 41.06 40.06
C ASN A 627 -10.90 42.21 39.96
N PHE A 628 -11.53 42.36 38.79
CA PHE A 628 -12.60 43.33 38.61
C PHE A 628 -13.70 42.74 37.73
N SER A 629 -14.86 43.38 37.79
CA SER A 629 -15.93 43.11 36.85
C SER A 629 -16.34 44.39 36.15
N TYR A 630 -16.76 44.28 34.90
CA TYR A 630 -17.35 45.39 34.15
C TYR A 630 -18.52 44.89 33.31
N ASP A 631 -19.42 45.81 33.00
CA ASP A 631 -20.68 45.50 32.35
C ASP A 631 -20.67 46.09 30.94
N THR A 632 -21.06 45.31 29.95
CA THR A 632 -21.29 45.77 28.58
C THR A 632 -22.70 45.42 28.14
N ASP A 633 -23.32 46.19 27.25
CA ASP A 633 -24.51 45.71 26.57
C ASP A 633 -24.18 44.58 25.59
N LEU A 634 -25.19 44.03 24.92
CA LEU A 634 -25.02 42.95 23.93
C LEU A 634 -24.26 43.40 22.67
N GLU A 635 -24.02 44.71 22.49
CA GLU A 635 -23.24 45.28 21.38
C GLU A 635 -21.79 45.61 21.81
N GLY A 636 -21.43 45.35 23.09
CA GLY A 636 -20.09 45.56 23.63
C GLY A 636 -19.81 46.96 24.16
N GLU A 637 -20.81 47.86 24.23
CA GLU A 637 -20.63 49.19 24.83
C GLU A 637 -20.77 49.13 26.36
N ALA A 638 -19.97 49.93 27.08
CA ALA A 638 -19.99 49.95 28.55
C ALA A 638 -21.38 50.27 29.11
N HIS A 639 -21.96 49.34 29.86
CA HIS A 639 -23.29 49.45 30.45
C HIS A 639 -23.19 49.94 31.89
N THR A 640 -23.90 51.00 32.24
CA THR A 640 -23.98 51.47 33.62
C THR A 640 -25.23 50.89 34.27
N VAL A 641 -25.07 49.97 35.22
CA VAL A 641 -26.20 49.40 35.98
C VAL A 641 -26.88 50.48 36.81
N ARG A 642 -28.19 50.64 36.61
CA ARG A 642 -29.04 51.65 37.27
C ARG A 642 -30.03 51.04 38.27
N GLY A 643 -30.22 49.72 38.26
CA GLY A 643 -31.18 48.99 39.10
C GLY A 643 -30.59 47.79 39.87
N THR A 644 -31.47 46.85 40.25
CA THR A 644 -31.08 45.64 41.01
C THR A 644 -30.75 44.52 40.03
N VAL A 645 -29.60 43.88 40.20
CA VAL A 645 -29.10 42.84 39.28
C VAL A 645 -29.46 41.44 39.79
N THR A 646 -30.06 40.62 38.95
CA THR A 646 -30.42 39.22 39.26
C THR A 646 -29.88 38.25 38.23
N PHE A 647 -29.47 37.07 38.70
CA PHE A 647 -28.98 35.95 37.88
C PHE A 647 -30.13 35.20 37.21
N GLY A 648 -30.02 34.94 35.91
CA GLY A 648 -30.96 34.13 35.13
C GLY A 648 -32.14 34.88 34.50
N ASN A 649 -32.93 34.16 33.70
CA ASN A 649 -34.12 34.68 33.01
C ASN A 649 -35.11 35.31 34.01
N CYS A 650 -35.48 36.57 33.76
CA CYS A 650 -36.18 37.48 34.68
C CYS A 650 -37.35 36.85 35.47
N ALA A 651 -37.11 36.42 36.73
CA ALA A 651 -38.11 36.18 37.77
C ALA A 651 -37.47 36.21 39.19
N THR A 652 -38.22 36.69 40.19
CA THR A 652 -37.74 37.40 41.40
C THR A 652 -37.36 36.58 42.67
N GLY A 653 -36.35 37.03 43.45
CA GLY A 653 -36.37 37.10 44.93
C GLY A 653 -35.27 36.40 45.80
N ASP A 654 -34.64 37.17 46.71
CA ASP A 654 -33.59 36.85 47.72
C ASP A 654 -33.85 35.64 48.65
N CYS A 655 -33.43 34.43 48.27
CA CYS A 655 -33.20 33.34 49.22
C CYS A 655 -32.06 32.44 48.78
N ASP A 656 -31.36 31.84 49.75
CA ASP A 656 -30.29 30.88 49.48
C ASP A 656 -30.89 29.51 49.16
N THR A 657 -30.62 29.01 47.95
CA THR A 657 -31.20 27.75 47.46
C THR A 657 -30.08 26.74 47.28
N LYS A 658 -30.12 25.64 48.04
CA LYS A 658 -29.13 24.56 47.96
C LYS A 658 -29.75 23.29 47.37
N ALA A 659 -29.05 22.69 46.42
CA ALA A 659 -29.40 21.36 45.91
C ALA A 659 -29.06 20.29 46.95
N LEU A 660 -29.98 19.36 47.17
CA LEU A 660 -29.86 18.23 48.08
C LEU A 660 -30.40 16.97 47.38
N TYR A 661 -29.98 15.80 47.85
CA TYR A 661 -30.57 14.53 47.44
C TYR A 661 -31.34 13.92 48.61
N GLU A 662 -32.62 13.63 48.40
CA GLU A 662 -33.45 12.88 49.35
C GLU A 662 -33.33 11.38 49.07
N ASN A 663 -32.81 10.63 50.05
CA ASN A 663 -32.74 9.17 50.01
C ASN A 663 -33.74 8.56 50.99
N THR A 664 -34.71 7.81 50.46
CA THR A 664 -35.74 7.09 51.22
C THR A 664 -35.54 5.57 51.27
N GLY A 665 -34.38 5.08 50.82
CA GLY A 665 -34.03 3.65 50.75
C GLY A 665 -34.38 3.02 49.40
N ASP A 666 -35.54 3.35 48.83
CA ASP A 666 -36.00 2.80 47.55
C ASP A 666 -36.08 3.86 46.42
N THR A 667 -36.00 5.15 46.75
CA THR A 667 -35.98 6.24 45.76
C THR A 667 -34.99 7.33 46.14
N PHE A 668 -34.31 7.85 45.12
CA PHE A 668 -33.36 8.95 45.22
C PHE A 668 -33.88 10.11 44.38
N LYS A 669 -34.10 11.27 45.01
CA LYS A 669 -34.72 12.41 44.31
C LYS A 669 -33.91 13.68 44.56
N PRO A 670 -33.49 14.40 43.49
CA PRO A 670 -32.94 15.73 43.66
C PRO A 670 -34.04 16.68 44.10
N ILE A 671 -33.79 17.42 45.18
CA ILE A 671 -34.67 18.45 45.70
C ILE A 671 -33.87 19.73 45.98
N PHE A 672 -34.51 20.88 45.88
CA PHE A 672 -33.91 22.16 46.21
C PHE A 672 -34.46 22.66 47.53
N ARG A 673 -33.57 22.97 48.46
CA ARG A 673 -33.94 23.58 49.74
C ARG A 673 -33.67 25.08 49.69
N LYS A 674 -34.73 25.87 49.75
CA LYS A 674 -34.67 27.33 49.83
C LYS A 674 -34.77 27.79 51.28
N ILE A 675 -33.73 28.44 51.77
CA ILE A 675 -33.67 29.00 53.12
C ILE A 675 -33.73 30.51 52.99
N CYS A 676 -34.87 31.08 53.40
CA CYS A 676 -35.02 32.53 53.51
C CYS A 676 -34.87 32.92 54.98
N THR A 677 -34.08 33.96 55.29
CA THR A 677 -33.79 34.38 56.66
C THR A 677 -35.07 34.64 57.47
N GLY A 678 -35.26 33.88 58.56
CA GLY A 678 -36.41 34.01 59.48
C GLY A 678 -37.68 33.25 59.09
N LYS A 679 -37.64 32.39 58.06
CA LYS A 679 -38.73 31.47 57.70
C LYS A 679 -38.25 30.01 57.76
N ASP A 680 -39.22 29.10 57.94
CA ASP A 680 -38.96 27.67 57.82
C ASP A 680 -38.53 27.34 56.37
N PRO A 681 -37.59 26.40 56.18
CA PRO A 681 -37.09 26.05 54.85
C PRO A 681 -38.21 25.49 53.97
N VAL A 682 -38.23 25.94 52.73
CA VAL A 682 -39.18 25.48 51.71
C VAL A 682 -38.43 24.57 50.74
N TYR A 683 -39.03 23.44 50.37
CA TYR A 683 -38.42 22.46 49.48
C TYR A 683 -39.12 22.50 48.13
N TYR A 684 -38.36 22.34 47.06
CA TYR A 684 -38.85 22.29 45.70
C TYR A 684 -38.36 21.01 45.02
N ASP A 685 -39.18 20.43 44.16
CA ASP A 685 -38.73 19.38 43.26
C ASP A 685 -37.87 19.93 42.11
N ILE A 686 -37.37 19.04 41.24
CA ILE A 686 -36.52 19.43 40.10
C ILE A 686 -37.21 20.37 39.11
N ASN A 687 -38.54 20.41 39.09
CA ASN A 687 -39.33 21.28 38.23
C ASN A 687 -39.65 22.63 38.90
N GLY A 688 -39.11 22.89 40.10
CA GLY A 688 -39.34 24.11 40.86
C GLY A 688 -40.71 24.18 41.54
N VAL A 689 -41.41 23.04 41.68
CA VAL A 689 -42.70 22.97 42.39
C VAL A 689 -42.46 22.77 43.88
N GLU A 690 -43.08 23.59 44.72
CA GLU A 690 -42.98 23.47 46.18
C GLU A 690 -43.57 22.13 46.66
N ILE A 691 -42.78 21.38 47.44
CA ILE A 691 -43.14 20.08 48.01
C ILE A 691 -43.13 20.14 49.54
N ASP A 692 -43.86 19.22 50.17
CA ASP A 692 -43.80 19.04 51.62
C ASP A 692 -42.37 18.69 52.06
N ALA A 693 -42.00 19.09 53.28
CA ALA A 693 -40.67 18.78 53.82
C ALA A 693 -40.42 17.26 53.80
N PRO A 694 -39.18 16.82 53.46
CA PRO A 694 -38.77 15.42 53.47
C PRO A 694 -39.21 14.69 54.75
N ALA A 695 -39.63 13.43 54.62
CA ALA A 695 -40.07 12.63 55.76
C ALA A 695 -38.96 12.54 56.82
N ALA A 696 -39.31 12.48 58.11
CA ALA A 696 -38.32 12.58 59.20
C ALA A 696 -37.28 11.44 59.23
N ASP A 697 -37.54 10.36 58.49
CA ASP A 697 -36.67 9.21 58.28
C ASP A 697 -35.88 9.25 56.96
N ALA A 698 -36.14 10.23 56.07
CA ALA A 698 -35.37 10.45 54.86
C ALA A 698 -34.01 11.09 55.18
N LYS A 699 -32.93 10.52 54.64
CA LYS A 699 -31.58 11.10 54.77
C LYS A 699 -31.36 12.11 53.63
N LEU A 700 -30.93 13.31 53.99
CA LEU A 700 -30.51 14.34 53.06
C LEU A 700 -29.00 14.28 52.85
N LEU A 701 -28.58 14.05 51.61
CA LEU A 701 -27.17 13.97 51.22
C LEU A 701 -26.77 15.24 50.46
N LEU A 702 -25.55 15.71 50.72
CA LEU A 702 -24.94 16.81 49.96
C LEU A 702 -24.35 16.27 48.64
N PRO A 703 -24.31 17.07 47.57
CA PRO A 703 -23.75 16.65 46.28
C PRO A 703 -22.29 16.16 46.37
N GLU A 704 -21.49 16.75 47.26
CA GLU A 704 -20.09 16.34 47.47
C GLU A 704 -19.90 14.94 48.10
N ASP A 705 -20.94 14.39 48.75
CA ASP A 705 -20.89 13.09 49.44
C ASP A 705 -21.31 11.90 48.56
N VAL A 706 -21.67 12.15 47.30
CA VAL A 706 -22.25 11.17 46.37
C VAL A 706 -21.51 11.23 45.03
N ASP A 707 -20.91 10.13 44.60
CA ASP A 707 -20.45 9.95 43.22
C ASP A 707 -21.53 9.20 42.43
N VAL A 708 -21.80 9.66 41.22
CA VAL A 708 -22.79 9.03 40.34
C VAL A 708 -22.10 8.64 39.04
N GLU A 709 -22.13 7.35 38.71
CA GLU A 709 -21.67 6.82 37.43
C GLU A 709 -22.90 6.46 36.59
N GLN A 710 -22.91 6.85 35.33
CA GLN A 710 -23.99 6.54 34.40
C GLN A 710 -23.50 5.53 33.36
N GLN A 711 -24.31 4.52 33.08
CA GLN A 711 -24.06 3.57 31.99
C GLN A 711 -25.29 3.50 31.09
N LEU A 712 -25.05 3.56 29.79
CA LEU A 712 -26.10 3.38 28.79
C LEU A 712 -26.36 1.88 28.59
N MET A 713 -27.63 1.49 28.67
CA MET A 713 -28.06 0.10 28.67
C MET A 713 -29.17 -0.13 27.64
N CYS A 714 -29.21 -1.32 27.05
CA CYS A 714 -30.25 -1.72 26.09
C CYS A 714 -31.14 -2.82 26.71
N ASP A 715 -32.45 -2.59 26.81
CA ASP A 715 -33.45 -3.61 27.20
C ASP A 715 -34.10 -4.19 25.93
N VAL A 716 -34.03 -5.51 25.76
CA VAL A 716 -34.64 -6.20 24.62
C VAL A 716 -35.88 -6.94 25.12
N GLU A 717 -37.06 -6.45 24.78
CA GLU A 717 -38.32 -7.13 25.10
C GLU A 717 -38.51 -8.39 24.22
N ASP A 718 -39.25 -9.38 24.72
CA ASP A 718 -39.66 -10.59 23.96
C ASP A 718 -40.41 -10.28 22.64
N SER A 719 -40.84 -9.03 22.47
CA SER A 719 -41.50 -8.49 21.27
C SER A 719 -40.51 -8.04 20.17
N GLY A 720 -39.20 -8.08 20.42
CA GLY A 720 -38.16 -7.55 19.53
C GLY A 720 -37.96 -6.03 19.64
N THR A 721 -38.76 -5.35 20.46
CA THR A 721 -38.65 -3.90 20.70
C THR A 721 -37.45 -3.64 21.61
N ARG A 722 -36.47 -2.86 21.12
CA ARG A 722 -35.29 -2.45 21.89
C ARG A 722 -35.52 -1.07 22.48
N THR A 723 -35.31 -0.93 23.79
CA THR A 723 -35.48 0.34 24.50
C THR A 723 -34.16 0.71 25.17
N THR A 724 -33.57 1.83 24.76
CA THR A 724 -32.38 2.38 25.41
C THR A 724 -32.78 3.07 26.71
N PHE A 725 -32.06 2.79 27.78
CA PHE A 725 -32.25 3.43 29.07
C PHE A 725 -30.89 3.69 29.74
N VAL A 726 -30.84 4.62 30.69
CA VAL A 726 -29.65 4.93 31.47
C VAL A 726 -29.76 4.22 32.80
N ARG A 727 -28.74 3.43 33.16
CA ARG A 727 -28.57 2.89 34.50
C ARG A 727 -27.62 3.80 35.27
N TRP A 728 -28.12 4.34 36.37
CA TRP A 728 -27.36 5.17 37.29
C TRP A 728 -26.84 4.30 38.42
N TYR A 729 -25.53 4.32 38.66
CA TYR A 729 -24.87 3.75 39.82
C TYR A 729 -24.54 4.87 40.78
N VAL A 730 -25.13 4.84 41.97
CA VAL A 730 -24.95 5.87 42.99
C VAL A 730 -24.04 5.32 44.08
N TYR A 731 -22.90 5.96 44.27
CA TYR A 731 -21.89 5.62 45.26
C TYR A 731 -21.88 6.67 46.37
N VAL A 732 -22.29 6.27 47.58
CA VAL A 732 -22.28 7.17 48.74
C VAL A 732 -20.92 7.01 49.44
N LYS A 733 -20.04 8.02 49.28
CA LYS A 733 -18.63 7.97 49.74
C LYS A 733 -18.49 7.64 51.23
N SER A 734 -19.47 8.05 52.02
CA SER A 734 -19.45 7.90 53.47
C SER A 734 -20.01 6.56 53.98
N ASP A 735 -20.72 5.78 53.16
CA ASP A 735 -21.34 4.51 53.57
C ASP A 735 -21.64 3.59 52.37
N LEU A 736 -20.70 2.68 52.06
CA LEU A 736 -20.78 1.75 50.94
C LEU A 736 -22.00 0.81 50.98
N ALA A 737 -22.62 0.60 52.15
CA ALA A 737 -23.83 -0.21 52.26
C ALA A 737 -25.07 0.50 51.67
N GLN A 738 -24.95 1.77 51.31
CA GLN A 738 -25.98 2.60 50.69
C GLN A 738 -25.72 2.83 49.20
N ASN A 739 -24.80 2.10 48.57
CA ASN A 739 -24.66 2.10 47.12
C ASN A 739 -25.83 1.35 46.49
N PHE A 740 -26.43 1.91 45.45
CA PHE A 740 -27.52 1.28 44.72
C PHE A 740 -27.48 1.72 43.25
N SER A 741 -28.25 1.03 42.41
CA SER A 741 -28.45 1.41 41.02
C SER A 741 -29.93 1.54 40.70
N TYR A 742 -30.29 2.46 39.81
CA TYR A 742 -31.65 2.58 39.30
C TYR A 742 -31.66 2.95 37.82
N ASP A 743 -32.74 2.56 37.14
CA ASP A 743 -32.86 2.64 35.68
C ASP A 743 -33.85 3.75 35.30
N THR A 744 -33.47 4.62 34.37
CA THR A 744 -34.36 5.65 33.81
C THR A 744 -34.37 5.58 32.29
N GLY A 745 -35.52 5.80 31.66
CA GLY A 745 -35.59 6.07 30.23
C GLY A 745 -34.76 7.31 29.87
N LEU A 746 -34.47 7.50 28.58
CA LEU A 746 -33.74 8.69 28.10
C LEU A 746 -34.48 10.01 28.38
N ASP A 747 -35.79 9.95 28.67
CA ASP A 747 -36.63 11.07 29.09
C ASP A 747 -36.62 11.32 30.62
N GLY A 748 -35.84 10.56 31.38
CA GLY A 748 -35.74 10.65 32.84
C GLY A 748 -36.87 9.97 33.61
N SER A 749 -37.80 9.28 32.94
CA SER A 749 -38.84 8.48 33.60
C SER A 749 -38.29 7.16 34.15
N ASN A 750 -38.82 6.63 35.25
CA ASN A 750 -38.34 5.34 35.81
C ASN A 750 -38.57 4.20 34.81
N HIS A 751 -37.49 3.51 34.42
CA HIS A 751 -37.55 2.35 33.53
C HIS A 751 -37.67 1.07 34.37
N THR A 752 -38.60 0.18 34.01
CA THR A 752 -38.74 -1.12 34.66
C THR A 752 -38.25 -2.19 33.70
N LEU A 753 -37.17 -2.90 34.06
CA LEU A 753 -36.62 -3.98 33.24
C LEU A 753 -37.69 -5.03 32.92
N ARG A 754 -37.88 -5.28 31.63
CA ARG A 754 -38.79 -6.33 31.14
C ARG A 754 -38.04 -7.50 30.50
N GLY A 755 -36.78 -7.32 30.12
CA GLY A 755 -35.89 -8.34 29.55
C GLY A 755 -34.50 -8.39 30.18
N THR A 756 -33.51 -8.89 29.43
CA THR A 756 -32.10 -8.99 29.85
C THR A 756 -31.36 -7.73 29.39
N ALA A 757 -30.82 -6.95 30.33
CA ALA A 757 -30.08 -5.72 30.01
C ALA A 757 -28.62 -6.00 29.67
N VAL A 758 -28.12 -5.40 28.57
CA VAL A 758 -26.73 -5.50 28.12
C VAL A 758 -26.12 -4.09 28.05
N SER A 759 -24.84 -3.96 28.41
CA SER A 759 -24.08 -2.70 28.38
C SER A 759 -23.78 -2.29 26.93
N GLY A 760 -24.12 -1.05 26.55
CA GLY A 760 -23.92 -0.49 25.21
C GLY A 760 -25.08 0.37 24.69
N SER A 761 -24.81 1.29 23.76
CA SER A 761 -25.85 2.04 23.03
C SER A 761 -26.63 1.09 22.11
N CYS A 762 -27.93 1.31 21.93
CA CYS A 762 -28.70 0.61 20.89
C CYS A 762 -28.47 1.24 19.50
N GLU A 763 -27.23 1.64 19.17
CA GLU A 763 -26.89 2.07 17.80
C GLU A 763 -26.91 0.86 16.86
N ALA A 764 -27.44 1.06 15.66
CA ALA A 764 -27.26 0.11 14.58
C ALA A 764 -25.80 0.19 14.14
N ALA A 765 -25.05 -0.90 14.35
CA ALA A 765 -23.75 -1.07 13.72
C ALA A 765 -23.94 -1.02 12.20
N ASP A 766 -23.33 -0.03 11.53
CA ASP A 766 -23.25 0.08 10.07
C ASP A 766 -22.23 -0.91 9.46
N ASP A 767 -21.95 -2.02 10.13
CA ASP A 767 -21.18 -3.16 9.58
C ASP A 767 -22.06 -4.03 8.67
N CYS A 768 -22.95 -3.40 7.87
CA CYS A 768 -23.83 -4.13 6.97
C CYS A 768 -23.12 -4.44 5.65
N GLU A 769 -22.65 -5.67 5.46
CA GLU A 769 -22.05 -6.11 4.19
C GLU A 769 -23.14 -6.42 3.15
N THR A 770 -22.99 -5.95 1.92
CA THR A 770 -23.88 -6.33 0.81
C THR A 770 -23.14 -7.25 -0.16
N LEU A 771 -23.61 -8.48 -0.29
CA LEU A 771 -23.03 -9.53 -1.13
C LEU A 771 -23.99 -9.94 -2.25
N LEU A 772 -23.45 -10.45 -3.36
CA LEU A 772 -24.22 -10.98 -4.48
C LEU A 772 -24.39 -12.50 -4.34
N TYR A 773 -25.63 -12.96 -4.34
CA TYR A 773 -25.99 -14.37 -4.31
C TYR A 773 -26.83 -14.73 -5.54
N SER A 774 -26.76 -15.98 -5.96
CA SER A 774 -27.64 -16.57 -6.97
C SER A 774 -28.49 -17.65 -6.31
N ALA A 775 -29.81 -17.55 -6.41
CA ALA A 775 -30.70 -18.65 -6.06
C ALA A 775 -30.73 -19.64 -7.22
N VAL A 776 -30.22 -20.83 -6.96
CA VAL A 776 -30.18 -21.92 -7.92
C VAL A 776 -31.36 -22.85 -7.66
N ASP A 777 -32.37 -22.78 -8.52
CA ASP A 777 -33.53 -23.68 -8.46
C ASP A 777 -33.39 -24.78 -9.50
N LYS A 778 -32.80 -25.90 -9.06
CA LYS A 778 -32.65 -27.11 -9.88
C LYS A 778 -33.98 -27.69 -10.36
N GLY A 779 -35.08 -27.47 -9.63
CA GLY A 779 -36.41 -27.96 -9.99
C GLY A 779 -37.01 -27.17 -11.16
N ASN A 780 -36.80 -25.86 -11.16
CA ASN A 780 -37.30 -24.94 -12.19
C ASN A 780 -36.25 -24.56 -13.25
N LYS A 781 -35.02 -25.12 -13.16
CA LYS A 781 -33.88 -24.82 -14.04
C LYS A 781 -33.58 -23.33 -14.15
N ALA A 782 -33.71 -22.61 -13.04
CA ALA A 782 -33.60 -21.15 -13.01
C ALA A 782 -32.43 -20.73 -12.10
N ILE A 783 -31.74 -19.68 -12.51
CA ILE A 783 -30.78 -18.95 -11.69
C ILE A 783 -31.30 -17.52 -11.56
N THR A 784 -31.60 -17.10 -10.33
CA THR A 784 -32.08 -15.74 -10.06
C THR A 784 -31.08 -15.04 -9.15
N ASN A 785 -30.59 -13.88 -9.55
CA ASN A 785 -29.60 -13.13 -8.76
C ASN A 785 -30.29 -12.24 -7.73
N TYR A 786 -29.74 -12.21 -6.53
CA TYR A 786 -30.17 -11.41 -5.41
C TYR A 786 -28.99 -10.64 -4.82
N ARG A 787 -29.23 -9.40 -4.39
CA ARG A 787 -28.32 -8.68 -3.51
C ARG A 787 -28.75 -8.94 -2.07
N VAL A 788 -27.84 -9.38 -1.21
CA VAL A 788 -28.14 -9.75 0.17
C VAL A 788 -27.37 -8.82 1.09
N LYS A 789 -28.08 -8.11 1.96
CA LYS A 789 -27.51 -7.22 2.97
C LYS A 789 -27.48 -7.95 4.31
N PHE A 790 -26.28 -8.21 4.83
CA PHE A 790 -26.05 -8.84 6.13
C PHE A 790 -25.72 -7.79 7.16
N CYS A 791 -26.60 -7.58 8.14
CA CYS A 791 -26.36 -6.66 9.26
C CYS A 791 -26.17 -7.47 10.55
N PRO A 792 -25.10 -7.25 11.33
CA PRO A 792 -24.86 -7.99 12.57
C PRO A 792 -26.04 -7.93 13.54
N GLY A 793 -26.58 -9.10 13.90
CA GLY A 793 -27.71 -9.23 14.82
C GLY A 793 -29.09 -8.94 14.22
N GLN A 794 -29.21 -8.86 12.89
CA GLN A 794 -30.47 -8.83 12.14
C GLN A 794 -30.54 -10.02 11.16
N ASP A 795 -31.76 -10.41 10.78
CA ASP A 795 -31.94 -11.36 9.67
C ASP A 795 -31.52 -10.69 8.35
N PRO A 796 -30.91 -11.43 7.40
CA PRO A 796 -30.47 -10.86 6.12
C PRO A 796 -31.66 -10.29 5.32
N VAL A 797 -31.43 -9.15 4.66
CA VAL A 797 -32.42 -8.52 3.77
C VAL A 797 -32.03 -8.80 2.32
N TYR A 798 -32.99 -9.27 1.52
CA TYR A 798 -32.76 -9.70 0.13
C TYR A 798 -33.40 -8.71 -0.83
N TYR A 799 -32.67 -8.34 -1.88
CA TYR A 799 -33.13 -7.48 -2.96
C TYR A 799 -33.08 -8.22 -4.28
N ASP A 800 -34.13 -8.11 -5.09
CA ASP A 800 -34.14 -8.65 -6.46
C ASP A 800 -33.26 -7.81 -7.41
N THR A 801 -33.20 -8.21 -8.69
CA THR A 801 -32.41 -7.51 -9.71
C THR A 801 -32.89 -6.07 -9.95
N ASP A 802 -34.15 -5.77 -9.68
CA ASP A 802 -34.76 -4.44 -9.80
C ASP A 802 -34.62 -3.62 -8.51
N ASN A 803 -33.89 -4.15 -7.51
CA ASN A 803 -33.61 -3.55 -6.22
C ASN A 803 -34.85 -3.43 -5.30
N ASN A 804 -35.89 -4.24 -5.53
CA ASN A 804 -37.01 -4.36 -4.61
C ASN A 804 -36.66 -5.36 -3.50
N GLU A 805 -37.00 -5.02 -2.25
CA GLU A 805 -36.89 -5.95 -1.14
C GLU A 805 -37.85 -7.13 -1.33
N VAL A 806 -37.34 -8.35 -1.18
CA VAL A 806 -38.09 -9.60 -1.31
C VAL A 806 -37.99 -10.39 -0.02
N GLU A 807 -39.12 -10.93 0.43
CA GLU A 807 -39.11 -11.82 1.60
C GLU A 807 -38.33 -13.09 1.27
N PHE A 808 -37.45 -13.53 2.18
CA PHE A 808 -36.68 -14.78 2.01
C PHE A 808 -37.57 -15.98 1.67
N SER A 809 -38.79 -16.02 2.21
CA SER A 809 -39.80 -17.07 1.96
C SER A 809 -40.26 -17.17 0.49
N THR A 810 -40.04 -16.10 -0.28
CA THR A 810 -40.42 -16.00 -1.71
C THR A 810 -39.27 -16.36 -2.65
N ILE A 811 -38.04 -16.48 -2.15
CA ILE A 811 -36.89 -16.92 -2.93
C ILE A 811 -37.02 -18.43 -3.17
N THR A 812 -37.26 -18.80 -4.42
CA THR A 812 -37.29 -20.20 -4.87
C THR A 812 -35.91 -20.63 -5.35
N GLY A 813 -35.34 -21.66 -4.70
CA GLY A 813 -34.01 -22.20 -5.01
C GLY A 813 -33.07 -22.18 -3.80
N THR A 814 -31.88 -22.73 -3.95
CA THR A 814 -30.82 -22.67 -2.94
C THR A 814 -29.91 -21.48 -3.23
N LEU A 815 -29.78 -20.56 -2.28
CA LEU A 815 -28.88 -19.40 -2.41
C LEU A 815 -27.43 -19.85 -2.27
N VAL A 816 -26.61 -19.46 -3.24
CA VAL A 816 -25.16 -19.65 -3.25
C VAL A 816 -24.46 -18.36 -3.66
N PRO A 817 -23.24 -18.07 -3.17
CA PRO A 817 -22.47 -16.92 -3.63
C PRO A 817 -22.31 -16.94 -5.16
N ILE A 818 -22.42 -15.78 -5.82
CA ILE A 818 -22.37 -15.72 -7.29
C ILE A 818 -21.03 -16.21 -7.85
N GLU A 819 -19.94 -16.02 -7.11
CA GLU A 819 -18.59 -16.48 -7.46
C GLU A 819 -18.43 -18.00 -7.46
N ASP A 820 -19.37 -18.73 -6.85
CA ASP A 820 -19.41 -20.19 -6.88
C ASP A 820 -20.21 -20.73 -8.08
N VAL A 821 -20.91 -19.89 -8.85
CA VAL A 821 -21.73 -20.32 -9.99
C VAL A 821 -21.00 -20.08 -11.31
N ASP A 822 -20.71 -21.15 -12.02
CA ASP A 822 -20.14 -21.15 -13.37
C ASP A 822 -21.17 -21.71 -14.36
N VAL A 823 -21.27 -21.11 -15.55
CA VAL A 823 -22.27 -21.46 -16.57
C VAL A 823 -21.57 -21.67 -17.91
N GLU A 824 -21.52 -22.92 -18.36
CA GLU A 824 -20.96 -23.30 -19.64
C GLU A 824 -22.06 -23.50 -20.69
N GLN A 825 -21.83 -23.02 -21.91
CA GLN A 825 -22.73 -23.17 -23.05
C GLN A 825 -22.13 -24.11 -24.09
N GLN A 826 -22.85 -25.19 -24.45
CA GLN A 826 -22.42 -26.16 -25.46
C GLN A 826 -23.45 -26.29 -26.58
N ALA A 827 -23.02 -26.21 -27.85
CA ALA A 827 -23.88 -26.48 -29.00
C ALA A 827 -23.98 -27.99 -29.26
N MET A 828 -25.19 -28.52 -29.27
CA MET A 828 -25.51 -29.94 -29.36
C MET A 828 -26.42 -30.23 -30.56
N CYS A 829 -26.34 -31.45 -31.08
CA CYS A 829 -27.20 -31.94 -32.14
C CYS A 829 -28.16 -33.02 -31.63
N ASP A 830 -29.46 -32.81 -31.79
CA ASP A 830 -30.48 -33.82 -31.50
C ASP A 830 -30.82 -34.62 -32.76
N VAL A 831 -30.37 -35.88 -32.83
CA VAL A 831 -30.58 -36.77 -33.99
C VAL A 831 -31.73 -37.73 -33.72
N GLU A 832 -32.89 -37.50 -34.35
CA GLU A 832 -34.03 -38.40 -34.26
C GLU A 832 -33.92 -39.52 -35.31
N GLU A 833 -33.46 -40.72 -34.89
CA GLU A 833 -33.26 -41.89 -35.78
C GLU A 833 -34.49 -42.28 -36.61
N SER A 834 -35.69 -41.94 -36.13
CA SER A 834 -36.95 -42.35 -36.78
C SER A 834 -37.40 -41.43 -37.92
N THR A 835 -36.85 -40.21 -38.01
CA THR A 835 -37.32 -39.16 -38.93
C THR A 835 -36.22 -38.59 -39.83
N GLU A 836 -34.94 -38.99 -39.65
CA GLU A 836 -33.76 -38.38 -40.32
C GLU A 836 -33.68 -36.85 -40.13
N THR A 837 -34.40 -36.29 -39.14
CA THR A 837 -34.32 -34.87 -38.81
C THR A 837 -33.37 -34.65 -37.66
N SER A 838 -32.50 -33.68 -37.81
CA SER A 838 -31.50 -33.29 -36.84
C SER A 838 -31.68 -31.82 -36.48
N THR A 839 -31.80 -31.49 -35.19
CA THR A 839 -32.01 -30.10 -34.73
C THR A 839 -30.87 -29.67 -33.82
N THR A 840 -30.23 -28.53 -34.12
CA THR A 840 -29.22 -27.94 -33.24
C THR A 840 -29.92 -27.28 -32.05
N PHE A 841 -29.44 -27.55 -30.85
CA PHE A 841 -29.89 -26.94 -29.61
C PHE A 841 -28.66 -26.55 -28.75
N ILE A 842 -28.87 -25.73 -27.75
CA ILE A 842 -27.86 -25.29 -26.79
C ILE A 842 -28.09 -26.02 -25.48
N ARG A 843 -27.05 -26.67 -24.95
CA ARG A 843 -27.02 -27.21 -23.60
C ARG A 843 -26.28 -26.24 -22.69
N TRP A 844 -26.99 -25.76 -21.68
CA TRP A 844 -26.43 -24.97 -20.58
C TRP A 844 -26.04 -25.92 -19.46
N GLN A 845 -24.80 -25.84 -18.99
CA GLN A 845 -24.30 -26.59 -17.84
C GLN A 845 -24.01 -25.61 -16.71
N VAL A 846 -24.74 -25.75 -15.62
CA VAL A 846 -24.61 -24.90 -14.43
C VAL A 846 -23.82 -25.68 -13.38
N TYR A 847 -22.67 -25.14 -13.01
CA TYR A 847 -21.77 -25.68 -12.01
C TYR A 847 -21.78 -24.77 -10.78
N VAL A 848 -22.03 -25.36 -9.61
CA VAL A 848 -22.01 -24.67 -8.32
C VAL A 848 -20.89 -25.26 -7.48
N LYS A 849 -19.79 -24.52 -7.36
CA LYS A 849 -18.53 -24.96 -6.75
C LYS A 849 -18.68 -25.33 -5.27
N SER A 850 -19.48 -24.56 -4.52
CA SER A 850 -19.73 -24.80 -3.09
C SER A 850 -20.70 -25.93 -2.80
N ASP A 851 -21.61 -26.27 -3.73
CA ASP A 851 -22.51 -27.41 -3.59
C ASP A 851 -22.78 -28.09 -4.95
N PRO A 852 -21.98 -29.11 -5.31
CA PRO A 852 -22.14 -29.85 -6.56
C PRO A 852 -23.50 -30.57 -6.70
N SER A 853 -24.27 -30.74 -5.60
CA SER A 853 -25.61 -31.33 -5.69
C SER A 853 -26.61 -30.42 -6.42
N LEU A 854 -26.31 -29.12 -6.46
CA LEU A 854 -27.05 -28.10 -7.19
C LEU A 854 -26.71 -28.07 -8.67
N ASN A 855 -25.66 -28.77 -9.15
CA ASN A 855 -25.33 -28.81 -10.58
C ASN A 855 -26.50 -29.38 -11.39
N PHE A 856 -26.82 -28.73 -12.51
CA PHE A 856 -27.81 -29.20 -13.45
C PHE A 856 -27.48 -28.73 -14.86
N SER A 857 -28.08 -29.40 -15.84
CA SER A 857 -28.04 -28.96 -17.22
C SER A 857 -29.46 -28.78 -17.73
N TYR A 858 -29.64 -27.83 -18.64
CA TYR A 858 -30.89 -27.68 -19.36
C TYR A 858 -30.63 -27.32 -20.82
N ASP A 859 -31.57 -27.73 -21.67
CA ASP A 859 -31.45 -27.62 -23.10
C ASP A 859 -32.40 -26.52 -23.59
N THR A 860 -31.91 -25.61 -24.43
CA THR A 860 -32.71 -24.60 -25.13
C THR A 860 -32.51 -24.70 -26.63
N ASP A 861 -33.47 -24.27 -27.44
CA ASP A 861 -33.22 -24.08 -28.86
C ASP A 861 -32.26 -22.88 -29.06
N VAL A 862 -31.86 -22.65 -30.31
CA VAL A 862 -30.97 -21.52 -30.67
C VAL A 862 -31.60 -20.15 -30.41
N ASP A 863 -32.92 -20.08 -30.21
CA ASP A 863 -33.66 -18.87 -29.88
C ASP A 863 -33.88 -18.70 -28.36
N GLY A 864 -33.38 -19.64 -27.54
CA GLY A 864 -33.43 -19.60 -26.08
C GLY A 864 -34.69 -20.20 -25.44
N ASN A 865 -35.58 -20.87 -26.19
CA ASN A 865 -36.75 -21.55 -25.63
C ASN A 865 -36.38 -22.96 -25.13
N GLU A 866 -37.05 -23.49 -24.10
CA GLU A 866 -36.78 -24.85 -23.60
C GLU A 866 -36.89 -25.91 -24.71
N TYR A 867 -35.83 -26.70 -24.90
CA TYR A 867 -35.73 -27.73 -25.91
C TYR A 867 -35.87 -29.11 -25.28
N THR A 868 -36.81 -29.91 -25.80
CA THR A 868 -36.95 -31.31 -25.40
C THR A 868 -36.31 -32.20 -26.45
N LEU A 869 -35.27 -32.94 -26.04
CA LEU A 869 -34.62 -33.96 -26.85
C LEU A 869 -35.63 -34.97 -27.41
N ARG A 870 -35.56 -35.19 -28.73
CA ARG A 870 -36.37 -36.16 -29.47
C ARG A 870 -35.60 -37.44 -29.81
N GLY A 871 -34.28 -37.35 -29.85
CA GLY A 871 -33.35 -38.43 -30.14
C GLY A 871 -32.07 -38.35 -29.30
N THR A 872 -30.95 -38.80 -29.88
CA THR A 872 -29.66 -38.85 -29.19
C THR A 872 -28.93 -37.51 -29.36
N ALA A 873 -28.47 -36.92 -28.25
CA ALA A 873 -27.67 -35.70 -28.26
C ALA A 873 -26.21 -36.00 -28.61
N GLU A 874 -25.71 -35.46 -29.70
CA GLU A 874 -24.31 -35.55 -30.13
C GLU A 874 -23.63 -34.17 -30.05
N PHE A 875 -22.33 -34.15 -29.77
CA PHE A 875 -21.57 -32.90 -29.69
C PHE A 875 -21.32 -32.33 -31.10
N GLY A 876 -21.68 -31.07 -31.33
CA GLY A 876 -21.54 -30.39 -32.62
C GLY A 876 -22.85 -29.97 -33.28
N SER A 877 -22.77 -29.19 -34.37
CA SER A 877 -23.96 -28.71 -35.11
C SER A 877 -24.45 -29.77 -36.09
N CYS A 878 -25.77 -29.98 -36.15
CA CYS A 878 -26.37 -30.99 -37.01
C CYS A 878 -26.17 -30.75 -38.51
N ALA A 879 -25.36 -31.60 -39.16
CA ALA A 879 -25.38 -31.76 -40.62
C ALA A 879 -25.25 -33.25 -40.99
N VAL A 880 -26.37 -33.87 -41.35
CA VAL A 880 -26.56 -35.33 -41.65
C VAL A 880 -26.01 -35.76 -43.01
N ASP A 881 -24.81 -35.36 -43.39
CA ASP A 881 -24.14 -35.98 -44.55
C ASP A 881 -22.68 -36.28 -44.18
N ASP A 882 -22.07 -37.32 -44.77
CA ASP A 882 -20.62 -37.66 -44.78
C ASP A 882 -19.77 -36.53 -45.41
N CYS A 883 -19.99 -35.32 -44.92
CA CYS A 883 -19.55 -34.08 -45.45
C CYS A 883 -19.02 -33.27 -44.27
N GLU A 884 -17.71 -33.20 -44.20
CA GLU A 884 -17.02 -32.32 -43.27
C GLU A 884 -17.39 -30.88 -43.62
N THR A 885 -18.05 -30.19 -42.70
CA THR A 885 -18.32 -28.76 -42.85
C THR A 885 -17.31 -28.03 -42.00
N ARG A 886 -16.41 -27.29 -42.65
CA ARG A 886 -15.39 -26.50 -41.98
C ARG A 886 -15.57 -25.02 -42.27
N SER A 887 -15.44 -24.22 -41.22
CA SER A 887 -15.38 -22.77 -41.33
C SER A 887 -14.07 -22.38 -42.00
N LEU A 888 -14.17 -21.61 -43.08
CA LEU A 888 -13.02 -21.03 -43.77
C LEU A 888 -13.22 -19.52 -43.86
N TYR A 889 -12.13 -18.84 -44.16
CA TYR A 889 -12.17 -17.44 -44.49
C TYR A 889 -11.68 -17.25 -45.92
N GLN A 890 -12.52 -16.67 -46.76
CA GLN A 890 -12.14 -16.26 -48.11
C GLN A 890 -11.47 -14.90 -48.04
N TRP A 891 -10.17 -14.86 -48.33
CA TRP A 891 -9.42 -13.63 -48.43
C TRP A 891 -9.31 -13.19 -49.90
N GLU A 892 -9.96 -12.07 -50.23
CA GLU A 892 -9.91 -11.44 -51.55
C GLU A 892 -9.65 -9.93 -51.41
N GLY A 893 -8.41 -9.51 -51.73
CA GLY A 893 -7.99 -8.11 -51.61
C GLY A 893 -7.89 -7.67 -50.14
N ALA A 894 -8.74 -6.74 -49.72
CA ALA A 894 -8.83 -6.27 -48.33
C ALA A 894 -9.98 -6.93 -47.55
N ASN A 895 -10.78 -7.77 -48.20
CA ASN A 895 -11.96 -8.39 -47.58
C ASN A 895 -11.64 -9.80 -47.14
N ILE A 896 -12.01 -10.12 -45.90
CA ILE A 896 -12.07 -11.47 -45.38
C ILE A 896 -13.54 -11.79 -45.17
N THR A 897 -14.06 -12.75 -45.92
CA THR A 897 -15.46 -13.19 -45.80
C THR A 897 -15.49 -14.58 -45.17
N PRO A 898 -16.18 -14.77 -44.04
CA PRO A 898 -16.39 -16.12 -43.52
C PRO A 898 -17.26 -16.90 -44.50
N ILE A 899 -16.81 -18.10 -44.85
CA ILE A 899 -17.56 -19.05 -45.69
C ILE A 899 -17.50 -20.43 -45.06
N PHE A 900 -18.50 -21.25 -45.32
CA PHE A 900 -18.48 -22.65 -44.90
C PHE A 900 -18.16 -23.52 -46.10
N GLN A 901 -17.15 -24.37 -45.99
CA GLN A 901 -16.88 -25.40 -46.99
C GLN A 901 -17.45 -26.72 -46.50
N LYS A 902 -18.44 -27.24 -47.23
CA LYS A 902 -18.96 -28.60 -47.05
C LYS A 902 -18.26 -29.53 -48.04
N ARG A 903 -17.45 -30.44 -47.52
CA ARG A 903 -16.65 -31.38 -48.31
C ARG A 903 -17.14 -32.79 -48.12
N CYS A 904 -17.92 -33.27 -49.08
CA CYS A 904 -18.45 -34.63 -49.08
C CYS A 904 -17.47 -35.62 -49.75
N ARG A 905 -17.28 -36.80 -49.15
CA ARG A 905 -16.40 -37.84 -49.73
C ARG A 905 -16.80 -38.17 -51.17
N GLY A 906 -15.88 -37.98 -52.13
CA GLY A 906 -16.09 -38.28 -53.55
C GLY A 906 -16.88 -37.24 -54.36
N LYS A 907 -17.23 -36.08 -53.79
CA LYS A 907 -17.84 -34.94 -54.51
C LYS A 907 -16.94 -33.71 -54.43
N GLU A 908 -17.08 -32.80 -55.39
CA GLU A 908 -16.41 -31.49 -55.29
C GLU A 908 -16.95 -30.71 -54.08
N PRO A 909 -16.09 -29.94 -53.38
CA PRO A 909 -16.51 -29.15 -52.23
C PRO A 909 -17.58 -28.13 -52.63
N VAL A 910 -18.60 -27.99 -51.80
CA VAL A 910 -19.62 -26.95 -51.93
C VAL A 910 -19.38 -25.88 -50.89
N TYR A 911 -19.42 -24.62 -51.30
CA TYR A 911 -19.21 -23.48 -50.42
C TYR A 911 -20.54 -22.80 -50.14
N TYR A 912 -20.70 -22.32 -48.92
CA TYR A 912 -21.85 -21.56 -48.46
C TYR A 912 -21.37 -20.25 -47.87
N ASP A 913 -22.12 -19.18 -48.06
CA ASP A 913 -21.88 -17.92 -47.34
C ASP A 913 -22.35 -18.02 -45.89
N ILE A 914 -22.11 -16.95 -45.12
CA ILE A 914 -22.52 -16.80 -43.71
C ILE A 914 -24.03 -17.01 -43.51
N ASN A 915 -24.86 -16.74 -44.52
CA ASN A 915 -26.31 -16.90 -44.45
C ASN A 915 -26.77 -18.31 -44.87
N GLY A 916 -25.83 -19.24 -45.10
CA GLY A 916 -26.11 -20.59 -45.56
C GLY A 916 -26.54 -20.68 -47.03
N ALA A 917 -26.40 -19.61 -47.82
CA ALA A 917 -26.67 -19.66 -49.25
C ALA A 917 -25.47 -20.25 -50.00
N LYS A 918 -25.73 -21.21 -50.90
CA LYS A 918 -24.69 -21.84 -51.70
C LYS A 918 -24.03 -20.81 -52.62
N THR A 919 -22.71 -20.71 -52.57
CA THR A 919 -21.91 -19.84 -53.43
C THR A 919 -21.26 -20.64 -54.56
N ASP A 920 -21.09 -20.01 -55.71
CA ASP A 920 -20.22 -20.57 -56.76
C ASP A 920 -18.77 -20.51 -56.26
N THR A 921 -17.96 -21.49 -56.67
CA THR A 921 -16.58 -21.73 -56.23
C THR A 921 -15.81 -20.42 -56.01
N PRO A 922 -15.01 -20.28 -54.92
CA PRO A 922 -14.27 -19.05 -54.67
C PRO A 922 -13.52 -18.65 -55.96
N PRO A 923 -13.62 -17.38 -56.39
CA PRO A 923 -12.91 -16.92 -57.58
C PRO A 923 -11.45 -17.37 -57.50
N ALA A 924 -10.87 -17.82 -58.62
CA ALA A 924 -9.53 -18.42 -58.65
C ALA A 924 -8.41 -17.51 -58.10
N THR A 925 -8.73 -16.26 -57.82
CA THR A 925 -7.88 -15.22 -57.23
C THR A 925 -7.98 -15.10 -55.71
N ALA A 926 -8.95 -15.74 -55.04
CA ALA A 926 -9.13 -15.67 -53.60
C ALA A 926 -8.32 -16.76 -52.87
N THR A 927 -7.71 -16.39 -51.73
CA THR A 927 -6.98 -17.32 -50.87
C THR A 927 -7.91 -17.83 -49.78
N LEU A 928 -8.00 -19.15 -49.59
CA LEU A 928 -8.75 -19.74 -48.48
C LEU A 928 -7.83 -19.86 -47.26
N LEU A 929 -8.28 -19.31 -46.13
CA LEU A 929 -7.59 -19.34 -44.85
C LEU A 929 -8.36 -20.21 -43.86
N LEU A 930 -7.64 -20.95 -43.04
CA LEU A 930 -8.20 -21.67 -41.90
C LEU A 930 -8.38 -20.73 -40.69
N PRO A 931 -9.26 -21.02 -39.72
CA PRO A 931 -9.40 -20.21 -38.52
C PRO A 931 -8.08 -20.00 -37.77
N GLU A 932 -7.25 -21.05 -37.65
CA GLU A 932 -5.92 -21.00 -37.05
C GLU A 932 -4.88 -20.23 -37.87
N ASP A 933 -5.18 -19.91 -39.14
CA ASP A 933 -4.34 -19.03 -39.95
C ASP A 933 -4.59 -17.55 -39.63
N LEU A 934 -5.59 -17.21 -38.81
CA LEU A 934 -5.96 -15.84 -38.46
C LEU A 934 -5.72 -15.59 -36.98
N ASP A 935 -4.91 -14.59 -36.68
CA ASP A 935 -4.66 -14.15 -35.31
C ASP A 935 -5.00 -12.66 -35.21
N VAL A 936 -5.94 -12.31 -34.32
CA VAL A 936 -6.57 -10.99 -34.28
C VAL A 936 -6.16 -10.27 -33.00
N THR A 937 -5.43 -9.18 -33.17
CA THR A 937 -5.00 -8.32 -32.06
C THR A 937 -5.81 -7.03 -32.06
N GLN A 938 -6.41 -6.70 -30.93
CA GLN A 938 -7.17 -5.47 -30.74
C GLN A 938 -6.25 -4.32 -30.35
N GLN A 939 -6.46 -3.15 -30.95
CA GLN A 939 -5.74 -1.92 -30.61
C GLN A 939 -6.72 -0.75 -30.50
N LEU A 940 -6.62 0.03 -29.42
CA LEU A 940 -7.39 1.26 -29.26
C LEU A 940 -6.83 2.35 -30.19
N MET A 941 -7.69 3.03 -30.95
CA MET A 941 -7.31 4.05 -31.91
C MET A 941 -8.16 5.32 -31.72
N CYS A 942 -7.61 6.45 -32.12
CA CYS A 942 -8.35 7.70 -32.31
C CYS A 942 -8.46 8.03 -33.80
N ASP A 943 -9.61 8.52 -34.25
CA ASP A 943 -9.84 8.85 -35.66
C ASP A 943 -9.13 10.12 -36.16
N GLY A 944 -8.67 10.96 -35.22
CA GLY A 944 -7.94 12.19 -35.50
C GLY A 944 -8.78 13.25 -36.21
N ASP A 945 -10.11 13.22 -36.06
CA ASP A 945 -10.97 14.33 -36.49
C ASP A 945 -10.85 15.48 -35.46
N PRO A 946 -10.31 16.66 -35.85
CA PRO A 946 -10.10 17.76 -34.91
C PRO A 946 -11.40 18.45 -34.46
N GLU A 947 -12.54 18.17 -35.09
CA GLU A 947 -13.83 18.76 -34.70
C GLU A 947 -14.60 17.86 -33.71
N GLU A 948 -14.49 16.54 -33.84
CA GLU A 948 -15.16 15.54 -32.99
C GLU A 948 -14.31 14.27 -32.91
N PRO A 949 -13.27 14.22 -32.05
CA PRO A 949 -12.38 13.07 -31.98
C PRO A 949 -13.10 11.86 -31.36
N GLU A 950 -13.22 10.78 -32.13
CA GLU A 950 -13.84 9.53 -31.66
C GLU A 950 -12.77 8.47 -31.36
N VAL A 951 -12.87 7.85 -30.17
CA VAL A 951 -12.06 6.70 -29.79
C VAL A 951 -12.78 5.43 -30.21
N PHE A 952 -12.06 4.55 -30.88
CA PHE A 952 -12.60 3.30 -31.41
C PHE A 952 -11.59 2.15 -31.29
N LEU A 953 -12.06 0.93 -31.47
CA LEU A 953 -11.25 -0.28 -31.46
C LEU A 953 -10.93 -0.70 -32.89
N ARG A 954 -9.64 -0.80 -33.21
CA ARG A 954 -9.15 -1.37 -34.46
C ARG A 954 -8.64 -2.78 -34.23
N TRP A 955 -9.30 -3.73 -34.88
CA TRP A 955 -8.94 -5.14 -34.85
C TRP A 955 -7.94 -5.41 -35.97
N HIS A 956 -6.66 -5.57 -35.62
CA HIS A 956 -5.61 -5.94 -36.56
C HIS A 956 -5.66 -7.45 -36.80
N VAL A 957 -5.94 -7.84 -38.04
CA VAL A 957 -5.90 -9.24 -38.42
C VAL A 957 -4.49 -9.56 -38.89
N SER A 958 -3.86 -10.59 -38.33
CA SER A 958 -2.63 -11.17 -38.85
C SER A 958 -2.95 -12.53 -39.47
N ILE A 959 -2.31 -12.83 -40.60
CA ILE A 959 -2.52 -14.08 -41.34
C ILE A 959 -1.22 -14.87 -41.25
N ARG A 960 -1.22 -16.00 -40.55
CA ARG A 960 -0.06 -16.88 -40.28
C ARG A 960 1.11 -16.12 -39.65
N GLY A 961 0.83 -15.35 -38.60
CA GLY A 961 1.83 -14.53 -37.88
C GLY A 961 2.38 -13.35 -38.68
N ARG A 962 1.82 -13.04 -39.86
CA ARG A 962 2.17 -11.84 -40.64
C ARG A 962 1.06 -10.80 -40.50
N PRO A 963 1.35 -9.55 -40.09
CA PRO A 963 0.34 -8.52 -40.00
C PRO A 963 -0.31 -8.30 -41.37
N SER A 964 -1.62 -8.50 -41.46
CA SER A 964 -2.37 -8.19 -42.67
C SER A 964 -2.71 -6.70 -42.65
N LYS A 965 -2.87 -6.08 -43.82
CA LYS A 965 -3.35 -4.69 -43.91
C LYS A 965 -4.87 -4.58 -43.72
N ILE A 966 -5.48 -5.57 -43.08
CA ILE A 966 -6.91 -5.70 -42.89
C ILE A 966 -7.18 -5.36 -41.43
N PHE A 967 -8.02 -4.35 -41.26
CA PHE A 967 -8.46 -3.88 -39.97
C PHE A 967 -9.98 -3.79 -40.00
N ASN A 968 -10.61 -4.15 -38.89
CA ASN A 968 -12.02 -3.87 -38.65
C ASN A 968 -12.10 -2.82 -37.55
N ASP A 969 -12.88 -1.76 -37.76
CA ASP A 969 -12.98 -0.65 -36.81
C ASP A 969 -14.37 -0.67 -36.17
N THR A 970 -14.43 -0.81 -34.85
CA THR A 970 -15.66 -0.85 -34.06
C THR A 970 -15.65 0.22 -32.98
N ASP A 971 -16.81 0.69 -32.52
CA ASP A 971 -16.88 1.49 -31.30
C ASP A 971 -16.44 0.67 -30.07
N LEU A 972 -16.39 1.31 -28.89
CA LEU A 972 -15.99 0.67 -27.64
C LEU A 972 -16.94 -0.45 -27.18
N ASN A 973 -18.15 -0.52 -27.73
CA ASN A 973 -19.13 -1.58 -27.46
C ASN A 973 -19.07 -2.71 -28.50
N GLY A 974 -18.14 -2.64 -29.47
CA GLY A 974 -17.96 -3.65 -30.52
C GLY A 974 -18.89 -3.49 -31.73
N ALA A 975 -19.66 -2.41 -31.84
CA ALA A 975 -20.49 -2.14 -33.02
C ALA A 975 -19.66 -1.51 -34.15
N PRO A 976 -19.93 -1.79 -35.44
CA PRO A 976 -19.22 -1.16 -36.55
C PRO A 976 -19.35 0.37 -36.51
N LEU A 977 -18.25 1.10 -36.69
CA LEU A 977 -18.31 2.56 -36.70
C LEU A 977 -19.25 3.07 -37.79
N THR A 978 -20.10 4.03 -37.42
CA THR A 978 -21.05 4.65 -38.37
C THR A 978 -20.35 5.52 -39.41
N ARG A 979 -19.11 5.97 -39.13
CA ARG A 979 -18.23 6.72 -40.02
C ARG A 979 -16.87 6.02 -40.11
N THR A 980 -16.40 5.76 -41.33
CA THR A 980 -15.07 5.16 -41.53
C THR A 980 -13.99 6.20 -41.22
N PRO A 981 -13.11 5.96 -40.24
CA PRO A 981 -12.08 6.93 -39.85
C PRO A 981 -11.01 7.07 -40.95
N ASP A 982 -10.54 8.30 -41.21
CA ASP A 982 -9.57 8.58 -42.28
C ASP A 982 -8.24 7.87 -41.95
N PRO A 983 -7.81 6.86 -42.73
CA PRO A 983 -6.61 6.07 -42.42
C PRO A 983 -5.33 6.91 -42.30
N ALA A 984 -5.31 8.11 -42.89
CA ALA A 984 -4.18 9.03 -42.79
C ALA A 984 -4.14 9.82 -41.47
N ARG A 985 -5.23 9.81 -40.70
CA ARG A 985 -5.40 10.54 -39.43
C ARG A 985 -5.50 9.62 -38.21
N VAL A 986 -5.81 8.35 -38.44
CA VAL A 986 -5.91 7.38 -37.34
C VAL A 986 -4.57 7.18 -36.66
N MET A 987 -4.54 7.35 -35.34
CA MET A 987 -3.36 7.15 -34.52
C MET A 987 -3.64 6.14 -33.39
N PRO A 988 -2.70 5.23 -33.09
CA PRO A 988 -2.85 4.28 -31.98
C PRO A 988 -2.75 4.99 -30.63
N GLY A 989 -3.69 4.69 -29.73
CA GLY A 989 -3.81 5.30 -28.40
C GLY A 989 -5.06 6.17 -28.24
N PHE A 990 -5.15 6.82 -27.07
CA PHE A 990 -6.23 7.77 -26.75
C PHE A 990 -6.07 9.06 -27.56
N CYS A 991 -7.18 9.70 -27.92
CA CYS A 991 -7.15 10.95 -28.68
C CYS A 991 -6.30 12.02 -27.98
N PRO A 992 -5.48 12.80 -28.73
CA PRO A 992 -4.57 13.79 -28.14
C PRO A 992 -5.29 14.85 -27.29
N ASP A 993 -6.59 15.05 -27.50
CA ASP A 993 -7.45 15.99 -26.76
C ASP A 993 -8.39 15.31 -25.75
N CYS A 994 -8.22 14.02 -25.45
CA CYS A 994 -8.97 13.40 -24.36
C CYS A 994 -8.24 13.66 -23.02
N PRO A 995 -8.88 14.37 -22.06
CA PRO A 995 -8.26 14.63 -20.76
C PRO A 995 -7.95 13.31 -20.04
N LYS A 996 -6.72 13.16 -19.55
CA LYS A 996 -6.40 12.08 -18.61
C LYS A 996 -6.95 12.43 -17.23
N THR A 997 -7.96 11.70 -16.82
CA THR A 997 -8.55 11.77 -15.49
C THR A 997 -7.61 11.15 -14.46
N THR A 998 -7.06 11.95 -13.55
CA THR A 998 -6.46 11.43 -12.32
C THR A 998 -7.46 11.65 -11.19
N ILE A 999 -7.89 10.58 -10.52
CA ILE A 999 -8.75 10.65 -9.34
C ILE A 999 -7.82 10.61 -8.11
N VAL A 1000 -7.87 11.63 -7.27
CA VAL A 1000 -7.19 11.65 -5.97
C VAL A 1000 -8.28 11.59 -4.90
N ASP A 1001 -8.23 10.58 -4.03
CA ASP A 1001 -9.18 10.40 -2.92
C ASP A 1001 -8.63 11.01 -1.61
N ILE A 1002 -9.50 11.38 -0.68
CA ILE A 1002 -9.12 12.00 0.61
C ILE A 1002 -8.11 11.16 1.40
N CYS A 1003 -8.23 9.83 1.32
CA CYS A 1003 -7.38 8.90 2.05
C CYS A 1003 -5.92 8.90 1.58
N ASP A 1004 -5.66 9.33 0.35
CA ASP A 1004 -4.30 9.39 -0.22
C ASP A 1004 -3.58 10.72 0.12
N ILE A 1005 -4.29 11.67 0.75
CA ILE A 1005 -3.79 13.01 1.08
C ILE A 1005 -3.32 13.10 2.54
N LEU A 1006 -3.70 12.17 3.42
CA LEU A 1006 -3.39 12.22 4.85
C LEU A 1006 -2.38 11.14 5.25
N PRO A 1007 -1.20 11.48 5.81
CA PRO A 1007 -0.36 10.50 6.48
C PRO A 1007 -1.05 9.99 7.77
N PRO A 1008 -0.82 8.74 8.18
CA PRO A 1008 -1.50 8.10 9.32
C PRO A 1008 -1.25 8.73 10.70
N ASP A 1009 -0.36 9.74 10.82
CA ASP A 1009 0.19 10.21 12.10
C ASP A 1009 -0.20 11.65 12.50
N VAL A 1010 -1.23 12.28 11.92
CA VAL A 1010 -1.70 13.60 12.38
C VAL A 1010 -2.76 13.44 13.48
N TYR A 1011 -2.33 13.44 14.74
CA TYR A 1011 -3.23 13.58 15.90
C TYR A 1011 -3.29 15.04 16.40
N GLU A 1012 -4.52 15.49 16.66
CA GLU A 1012 -4.95 16.67 17.44
C GLU A 1012 -4.21 18.01 17.17
N THR A 1013 -4.84 18.89 16.39
CA THR A 1013 -4.64 20.34 16.61
C THR A 1013 -5.42 20.74 17.87
N GLU A 1014 -4.73 21.31 18.86
CA GLU A 1014 -5.34 21.87 20.08
C GLU A 1014 -6.54 22.75 19.74
N TYR A 1015 -7.62 22.56 20.49
CA TYR A 1015 -8.81 23.43 20.49
C TYR A 1015 -8.40 24.86 20.84
N GLY A 1016 -8.28 25.74 19.83
CA GLY A 1016 -8.16 27.17 20.06
C GLY A 1016 -9.47 27.73 20.62
N ASP A 1017 -9.37 28.50 21.71
CA ASP A 1017 -10.49 29.17 22.38
C ASP A 1017 -11.46 29.86 21.40
N GLU A 1018 -12.76 29.69 21.64
CA GLU A 1018 -13.90 30.13 20.81
C GLU A 1018 -13.96 31.65 20.53
N ASN A 1019 -13.06 32.46 21.09
CA ASN A 1019 -13.07 33.92 21.02
C ASN A 1019 -11.80 34.57 20.45
N SER A 1020 -10.82 33.81 19.96
CA SER A 1020 -9.63 34.41 19.32
C SER A 1020 -9.86 34.61 17.82
N GLU A 1021 -9.57 35.80 17.29
CA GLU A 1021 -9.49 36.05 15.84
C GLU A 1021 -8.28 35.26 15.28
N GLY A 1022 -8.45 33.95 15.12
CA GLY A 1022 -7.40 33.03 14.73
C GLY A 1022 -6.96 33.18 13.27
N THR A 1023 -5.64 33.20 13.07
CA THR A 1023 -4.97 33.06 11.78
C THR A 1023 -5.45 31.79 11.05
N PRO A 1024 -5.75 31.82 9.75
CA PRO A 1024 -6.18 30.64 8.99
C PRO A 1024 -5.21 29.46 9.09
N SER A 1025 -5.73 28.28 9.39
CA SER A 1025 -4.99 27.01 9.32
C SER A 1025 -4.68 26.68 7.85
N ARG A 1026 -3.40 26.53 7.52
CA ARG A 1026 -2.94 26.14 6.17
C ARG A 1026 -2.63 24.65 6.14
N LEU A 1027 -3.20 23.94 5.17
CA LEU A 1027 -2.96 22.52 4.91
C LEU A 1027 -2.14 22.38 3.62
N ARG A 1028 -1.22 21.42 3.54
CA ARG A 1028 -0.37 21.22 2.35
C ARG A 1028 -0.71 19.90 1.66
N ASN A 1029 -0.83 19.91 0.34
CA ASN A 1029 -1.08 18.69 -0.45
C ASN A 1029 0.25 17.93 -0.66
N PRO A 1030 0.39 16.68 -0.18
CA PRO A 1030 1.64 15.93 -0.28
C PRO A 1030 1.95 15.42 -1.70
N ALA A 1031 0.95 15.32 -2.59
CA ALA A 1031 1.15 14.87 -3.97
C ALA A 1031 1.60 15.99 -4.92
N THR A 1032 1.39 17.25 -4.55
CA THR A 1032 1.69 18.42 -5.42
C THR A 1032 2.55 19.50 -4.76
N ASP A 1033 2.88 19.35 -3.47
CA ASP A 1033 3.73 20.23 -2.65
C ASP A 1033 3.22 21.68 -2.46
N LYS A 1034 1.90 21.91 -2.63
CA LYS A 1034 1.25 23.24 -2.64
C LYS A 1034 0.29 23.49 -1.46
N GLU A 1035 0.16 24.76 -1.04
CA GLU A 1035 -0.64 25.23 0.13
C GLU A 1035 -2.14 25.38 -0.15
N TRP A 1036 -2.97 24.99 0.82
CA TRP A 1036 -4.44 25.06 0.84
C TRP A 1036 -4.83 25.86 2.09
N VAL A 1037 -5.71 26.86 1.98
CA VAL A 1037 -5.99 27.80 3.09
C VAL A 1037 -7.40 27.59 3.63
N ALA A 1038 -7.56 26.97 4.80
CA ALA A 1038 -8.86 26.93 5.49
C ALA A 1038 -9.01 28.15 6.41
N LEU A 1039 -10.09 28.91 6.28
CA LEU A 1039 -10.36 30.08 7.12
C LEU A 1039 -11.39 29.77 8.23
N LYS A 1040 -11.05 30.21 9.44
CA LYS A 1040 -11.88 30.42 10.63
C LYS A 1040 -12.15 29.26 11.60
N PHE A 1041 -12.89 28.19 11.31
CA PHE A 1041 -13.13 27.14 12.32
C PHE A 1041 -13.38 25.77 11.68
N GLY A 1042 -12.38 24.88 11.74
CA GLY A 1042 -12.52 23.51 11.25
C GLY A 1042 -11.38 22.62 11.72
N GLY A 1043 -11.64 21.31 11.74
CA GLY A 1043 -10.67 20.29 12.15
C GLY A 1043 -10.91 18.97 11.41
N ILE A 1044 -10.04 18.00 11.66
CA ILE A 1044 -10.16 16.64 11.11
C ILE A 1044 -10.65 15.74 12.24
N TYR A 1045 -11.74 15.02 12.01
CA TYR A 1045 -12.24 14.01 12.94
C TYR A 1045 -12.51 12.71 12.19
N GLN A 1046 -11.80 11.63 12.55
CA GLN A 1046 -11.98 10.29 11.98
C GLN A 1046 -12.01 10.28 10.43
N ASN A 1047 -10.99 10.86 9.79
CA ASN A 1047 -10.85 10.97 8.32
C ASN A 1047 -11.91 11.86 7.62
N MET A 1048 -12.69 12.64 8.37
CA MET A 1048 -13.64 13.62 7.84
C MET A 1048 -13.19 15.04 8.20
N PHE A 1049 -13.40 15.98 7.28
CA PHE A 1049 -13.22 17.40 7.55
C PHE A 1049 -14.50 17.97 8.14
N TYR A 1050 -14.45 18.60 9.32
CA TYR A 1050 -15.58 19.38 9.83
C TYR A 1050 -15.26 20.88 9.80
N PHE A 1051 -16.29 21.70 9.56
CA PHE A 1051 -16.16 23.16 9.62
C PHE A 1051 -17.44 23.85 10.08
N ILE A 1052 -17.27 25.01 10.70
CA ILE A 1052 -18.33 25.97 11.06
C ILE A 1052 -17.91 27.34 10.50
N GLY A 1053 -18.83 28.06 9.86
CA GLY A 1053 -18.50 29.32 9.18
C GLY A 1053 -17.99 29.10 7.76
N GLY A 1054 -17.02 29.91 7.31
CA GLY A 1054 -16.53 29.88 5.93
C GLY A 1054 -15.50 28.77 5.70
N LEU A 1055 -15.56 28.10 4.56
CA LEU A 1055 -14.49 27.23 4.07
C LEU A 1055 -14.12 27.71 2.67
N GLU A 1056 -12.83 27.93 2.43
CA GLU A 1056 -12.31 28.29 1.11
C GLU A 1056 -11.22 27.28 0.73
N PHE A 1057 -11.29 26.71 -0.47
CA PHE A 1057 -10.17 26.04 -1.10
C PHE A 1057 -9.74 26.89 -2.29
N VAL A 1058 -8.45 27.16 -2.41
CA VAL A 1058 -7.87 27.90 -3.54
C VAL A 1058 -6.97 26.95 -4.30
N PHE A 1059 -7.18 26.87 -5.61
CA PHE A 1059 -6.44 26.01 -6.53
C PHE A 1059 -5.63 26.88 -7.48
N ASP A 1060 -4.36 26.51 -7.70
CA ASP A 1060 -3.46 27.21 -8.62
C ASP A 1060 -3.83 27.01 -10.09
N GLU A 1061 -4.52 25.92 -10.38
CA GLU A 1061 -5.02 25.56 -11.71
C GLU A 1061 -6.50 25.20 -11.63
N PRO A 1062 -7.29 25.41 -12.70
CA PRO A 1062 -8.70 25.07 -12.67
C PRO A 1062 -8.92 23.57 -12.50
N VAL A 1063 -9.72 23.19 -11.51
CA VAL A 1063 -10.01 21.78 -11.20
C VAL A 1063 -11.49 21.49 -11.29
N THR A 1064 -11.84 20.24 -11.54
CA THR A 1064 -13.19 19.73 -11.31
C THR A 1064 -13.21 18.99 -9.98
N ILE A 1065 -14.17 19.28 -9.11
CA ILE A 1065 -14.26 18.72 -7.77
C ILE A 1065 -15.63 18.09 -7.57
N GLU A 1066 -15.67 16.89 -7.00
CA GLU A 1066 -16.89 16.27 -6.49
C GLU A 1066 -16.80 16.15 -4.97
N TYR A 1067 -17.81 16.61 -4.24
CA TYR A 1067 -17.78 16.63 -2.77
C TYR A 1067 -19.13 16.31 -2.14
N THR A 1068 -19.11 15.66 -0.97
CA THR A 1068 -20.30 15.27 -0.19
C THR A 1068 -20.33 15.94 1.16
N LEU A 1069 -21.45 16.59 1.47
CA LEU A 1069 -21.73 17.28 2.73
C LEU A 1069 -22.74 16.49 3.58
N SER A 1070 -22.53 16.46 4.90
CA SER A 1070 -23.39 15.86 5.92
C SER A 1070 -23.46 16.78 7.15
N PRO A 1071 -24.57 16.86 7.92
CA PRO A 1071 -24.59 17.62 9.17
C PRO A 1071 -23.69 16.98 10.23
N GLY A 1072 -22.96 17.80 11.00
CA GLY A 1072 -22.08 17.35 12.09
C GLY A 1072 -22.81 16.94 13.36
N TYR A 1073 -23.97 17.55 13.64
CA TYR A 1073 -24.83 17.19 14.76
C TYR A 1073 -26.31 17.14 14.35
N PRO A 1074 -27.09 16.15 14.83
CA PRO A 1074 -28.49 15.99 14.46
C PRO A 1074 -29.45 16.95 15.19
N SER A 1075 -28.99 17.83 16.08
CA SER A 1075 -29.88 18.63 16.94
C SER A 1075 -30.54 19.82 16.24
N ASP A 1076 -29.95 20.36 15.17
CA ASP A 1076 -30.38 21.65 14.60
C ASP A 1076 -30.41 21.67 13.06
N VAL A 1077 -31.22 22.60 12.53
CA VAL A 1077 -31.31 22.86 11.10
C VAL A 1077 -30.01 23.51 10.64
N THR A 1078 -29.26 22.83 9.77
CA THR A 1078 -28.01 23.35 9.23
C THR A 1078 -28.21 23.86 7.80
N ASN A 1079 -27.80 25.09 7.52
CA ASN A 1079 -27.77 25.66 6.17
C ASN A 1079 -26.33 25.85 5.72
N VAL A 1080 -26.00 25.27 4.58
CA VAL A 1080 -24.77 25.54 3.84
C VAL A 1080 -25.11 26.47 2.69
N MET A 1081 -24.37 27.56 2.57
CA MET A 1081 -24.49 28.57 1.52
C MET A 1081 -23.21 28.62 0.67
N GLY A 1082 -23.32 29.17 -0.53
CA GLY A 1082 -22.17 29.42 -1.40
C GLY A 1082 -21.84 28.28 -2.38
N ILE A 1083 -22.64 27.23 -2.40
CA ILE A 1083 -22.47 26.08 -3.31
C ILE A 1083 -22.78 26.53 -4.74
N LYS A 1084 -21.80 26.46 -5.64
CA LYS A 1084 -21.95 26.84 -7.06
C LYS A 1084 -22.09 25.63 -7.98
N GLY A 1085 -21.88 24.43 -7.45
CA GLY A 1085 -21.90 23.16 -8.18
C GLY A 1085 -23.25 22.65 -8.62
N GLU A 1086 -23.18 21.73 -9.57
CA GLU A 1086 -24.30 20.87 -9.96
C GLU A 1086 -24.55 19.86 -8.84
N LEU A 1087 -25.81 19.77 -8.39
CA LEU A 1087 -26.23 18.74 -7.44
C LEU A 1087 -26.24 17.39 -8.14
N ILE A 1088 -25.40 16.46 -7.69
CA ILE A 1088 -25.30 15.09 -8.23
C ILE A 1088 -26.27 14.15 -7.52
N ALA A 1089 -26.27 14.19 -6.19
CA ALA A 1089 -27.09 13.31 -5.38
C ALA A 1089 -27.52 13.99 -4.08
N LEU A 1090 -28.69 13.61 -3.59
CA LEU A 1090 -29.27 14.15 -2.37
C LEU A 1090 -30.00 13.02 -1.65
N THR A 1091 -29.60 12.70 -0.44
CA THR A 1091 -30.16 11.60 0.36
C THR A 1091 -30.78 12.13 1.66
N GLY A 1092 -31.78 11.41 2.17
CA GLY A 1092 -32.56 11.83 3.34
C GLY A 1092 -33.43 13.06 3.06
N ASP A 1093 -33.77 13.79 4.12
CA ASP A 1093 -34.65 14.96 4.06
C ASP A 1093 -33.91 16.29 3.75
N ALA A 1094 -32.66 16.22 3.26
CA ALA A 1094 -31.97 17.43 2.82
C ALA A 1094 -32.73 18.10 1.66
N THR A 1095 -32.56 19.42 1.53
CA THR A 1095 -33.14 20.18 0.41
C THR A 1095 -32.10 21.11 -0.18
N PHE A 1096 -32.06 21.24 -1.50
CA PHE A 1096 -31.17 22.14 -2.22
C PHE A 1096 -31.99 23.23 -2.93
N ASN A 1097 -31.70 24.50 -2.67
CA ASN A 1097 -32.34 25.65 -3.29
C ASN A 1097 -31.33 26.76 -3.57
N ASN A 1098 -31.16 27.13 -4.84
CA ASN A 1098 -30.36 28.29 -5.30
C ASN A 1098 -28.96 28.40 -4.65
N GLY A 1099 -28.17 27.32 -4.70
CA GLY A 1099 -26.80 27.31 -4.16
C GLY A 1099 -26.72 27.27 -2.64
N SER A 1100 -27.81 26.86 -1.99
CA SER A 1100 -27.85 26.54 -0.57
C SER A 1100 -28.43 25.15 -0.33
N VAL A 1101 -27.78 24.38 0.54
CA VAL A 1101 -28.29 23.12 1.07
C VAL A 1101 -28.80 23.33 2.47
N LYS A 1102 -29.96 22.76 2.76
CA LYS A 1102 -30.55 22.75 4.09
C LYS A 1102 -30.73 21.32 4.57
N PHE A 1103 -30.08 21.00 5.67
CA PHE A 1103 -30.24 19.76 6.41
C PHE A 1103 -31.26 19.99 7.54
N PRO A 1104 -32.40 19.28 7.57
CA PRO A 1104 -33.36 19.42 8.66
C PRO A 1104 -32.83 18.79 9.96
N ALA A 1105 -33.21 19.38 11.09
CA ALA A 1105 -32.93 18.81 12.41
C ALA A 1105 -33.50 17.40 12.52
N PHE A 1106 -32.77 16.52 13.21
CA PHE A 1106 -33.14 15.13 13.53
C PHE A 1106 -33.31 14.18 12.33
N ALA A 1107 -32.88 14.56 11.12
CA ALA A 1107 -32.82 13.62 10.01
C ALA A 1107 -31.64 12.65 10.20
N VAL A 1108 -31.90 11.36 9.97
CA VAL A 1108 -30.87 10.32 10.06
C VAL A 1108 -29.99 10.41 8.81
N SER A 1109 -28.77 10.89 8.99
CA SER A 1109 -27.68 10.92 7.99
C SER A 1109 -28.05 11.50 6.61
N PRO A 1110 -28.68 12.69 6.51
CA PRO A 1110 -28.92 13.30 5.20
C PRO A 1110 -27.59 13.75 4.58
N THR A 1111 -27.36 13.44 3.30
CA THR A 1111 -26.15 13.86 2.58
C THR A 1111 -26.49 14.59 1.29
N ALA A 1112 -25.62 15.48 0.85
CA ALA A 1112 -25.74 16.16 -0.43
C ALA A 1112 -24.39 16.17 -1.16
N THR A 1113 -24.37 15.63 -2.38
CA THR A 1113 -23.17 15.52 -3.23
C THR A 1113 -23.25 16.50 -4.38
N PHE A 1114 -22.17 17.26 -4.58
CA PHE A 1114 -22.04 18.30 -5.61
C PHE A 1114 -20.85 18.05 -6.51
N ARG A 1115 -20.94 18.54 -7.75
CA ARG A 1115 -19.82 18.62 -8.68
C ARG A 1115 -19.63 20.05 -9.17
N GLU A 1116 -18.44 20.60 -8.99
CA GLU A 1116 -18.02 21.90 -9.51
C GLU A 1116 -16.93 21.69 -10.55
N THR A 1117 -17.12 22.15 -11.78
CA THR A 1117 -16.14 21.99 -12.86
C THR A 1117 -15.37 23.28 -13.10
N ASN A 1118 -14.08 23.15 -13.42
CA ASN A 1118 -13.22 24.27 -13.86
C ASN A 1118 -13.17 25.44 -12.85
N ILE A 1119 -13.07 25.14 -11.55
CA ILE A 1119 -13.01 26.15 -10.49
C ILE A 1119 -11.57 26.38 -10.00
N LEU A 1120 -11.24 27.64 -9.74
CA LEU A 1120 -9.99 28.05 -9.06
C LEU A 1120 -10.20 28.26 -7.57
N ASN A 1121 -11.46 28.37 -7.13
CA ASN A 1121 -11.79 28.46 -5.73
C ASN A 1121 -13.13 27.77 -5.43
N LEU A 1122 -13.15 27.00 -4.35
CA LEU A 1122 -14.36 26.46 -3.76
C LEU A 1122 -14.62 27.22 -2.46
N THR A 1123 -15.71 27.99 -2.41
CA THR A 1123 -16.07 28.75 -1.18
C THR A 1123 -17.44 28.31 -0.70
N MET A 1124 -17.53 27.85 0.54
CA MET A 1124 -18.80 27.51 1.20
C MET A 1124 -18.88 28.19 2.56
N THR A 1125 -20.10 28.34 3.09
CA THR A 1125 -20.31 28.89 4.43
C THR A 1125 -21.42 28.11 5.12
N ALA A 1126 -21.14 27.56 6.28
CA ALA A 1126 -22.12 26.83 7.10
C ALA A 1126 -22.47 27.64 8.36
N ASP A 1127 -23.75 27.69 8.71
CA ASP A 1127 -24.24 28.35 9.94
C ASP A 1127 -24.15 27.46 11.20
N GLN A 1128 -23.92 26.17 11.02
CA GLN A 1128 -23.67 25.14 12.04
C GLN A 1128 -22.58 24.18 11.53
N GLN A 1129 -22.20 23.19 12.33
CA GLN A 1129 -21.16 22.24 11.97
C GLN A 1129 -21.58 21.35 10.79
N ILE A 1130 -20.74 21.30 9.77
CA ILE A 1130 -20.87 20.41 8.62
C ILE A 1130 -19.67 19.49 8.55
N LEU A 1131 -19.93 18.24 8.18
CA LEU A 1131 -18.96 17.22 7.83
C LEU A 1131 -18.84 17.14 6.29
N LEU A 1132 -17.63 17.33 5.80
CA LEU A 1132 -17.20 17.02 4.44
C LEU A 1132 -16.71 15.57 4.43
N THR A 1133 -17.58 14.65 4.02
CA THR A 1133 -17.34 13.20 4.12
C THR A 1133 -16.66 12.60 2.90
N SER A 1134 -16.67 13.30 1.77
CA SER A 1134 -15.95 12.93 0.55
C SER A 1134 -15.54 14.18 -0.22
N LEU A 1135 -14.32 14.18 -0.77
CA LEU A 1135 -13.78 15.22 -1.64
C LEU A 1135 -12.88 14.55 -2.69
N LYS A 1136 -13.28 14.63 -3.95
CA LYS A 1136 -12.58 14.02 -5.09
C LYS A 1136 -12.16 15.10 -6.08
N PHE A 1137 -10.90 15.06 -6.50
CA PHE A 1137 -10.35 15.99 -7.48
C PHE A 1137 -10.22 15.34 -8.85
N LEU A 1138 -10.58 16.11 -9.88
CA LEU A 1138 -10.25 15.89 -11.28
C LEU A 1138 -9.33 17.03 -11.71
N VAL A 1139 -8.08 16.71 -12.02
CA VAL A 1139 -7.14 17.65 -12.63
C VAL A 1139 -6.97 17.28 -14.10
N GLU A 1140 -7.35 18.18 -15.00
CA GLU A 1140 -7.10 18.03 -16.44
C GLU A 1140 -5.70 18.59 -16.77
N LYS A 1141 -4.75 17.72 -17.14
CA LYS A 1141 -3.42 18.15 -17.61
C LYS A 1141 -3.31 18.04 -19.14
N GLU A 1142 -2.83 19.10 -19.81
CA GLU A 1142 -2.44 19.05 -21.22
C GLU A 1142 -1.19 18.17 -21.43
N PRO A 1143 -1.16 17.27 -22.43
CA PRO A 1143 0.03 16.49 -22.75
C PRO A 1143 1.01 17.23 -23.70
N ILE A 1144 2.32 17.08 -23.47
CA ILE A 1144 3.39 17.49 -24.39
C ILE A 1144 3.48 16.45 -25.54
N PRO A 1145 3.41 16.84 -26.83
CA PRO A 1145 3.23 15.88 -27.94
C PRO A 1145 4.55 15.39 -28.58
N LEU A 1146 4.54 14.14 -29.09
CA LEU A 1146 5.58 13.53 -29.94
C LEU A 1146 4.90 12.81 -31.14
N ILE A 1147 5.37 13.04 -32.38
CA ILE A 1147 4.84 12.41 -33.62
C ILE A 1147 5.97 11.72 -34.41
N LEU A 1148 5.76 10.46 -34.79
CA LEU A 1148 6.67 9.62 -35.61
C LEU A 1148 6.06 9.36 -37.00
N THR A 1149 6.83 9.52 -38.08
CA THR A 1149 6.42 9.06 -39.43
C THR A 1149 7.57 8.43 -40.21
N THR A 1150 7.35 7.21 -40.74
CA THR A 1150 8.31 6.43 -41.54
C THR A 1150 7.90 6.32 -43.01
N LYS A 1151 8.86 6.47 -43.94
CA LYS A 1151 8.65 6.23 -45.38
C LYS A 1151 9.74 5.34 -45.97
N THR A 1152 9.35 4.30 -46.71
CA THR A 1152 10.25 3.31 -47.31
C THR A 1152 10.27 3.44 -48.84
N THR A 1153 11.45 3.36 -49.47
CA THR A 1153 11.57 3.23 -50.94
C THR A 1153 12.47 2.06 -51.34
N CYS A 1154 12.36 1.61 -52.59
CA CYS A 1154 12.77 0.30 -53.13
C CYS A 1154 14.29 0.01 -53.18
N GLU A 1155 15.15 0.80 -52.54
CA GLU A 1155 16.60 0.55 -52.47
C GLU A 1155 17.11 0.32 -51.04
N GLY A 1156 16.22 0.01 -50.09
CA GLY A 1156 16.63 -0.46 -48.76
C GLY A 1156 17.21 0.62 -47.82
N ARG A 1157 16.95 1.90 -48.09
CA ARG A 1157 17.18 3.00 -47.12
C ARG A 1157 15.86 3.39 -46.45
N VAL A 1158 15.81 3.29 -45.13
CA VAL A 1158 14.83 4.00 -44.28
C VAL A 1158 15.47 5.34 -43.91
N THR A 1159 14.74 6.44 -44.07
CA THR A 1159 15.15 7.76 -43.55
C THR A 1159 14.03 8.23 -42.65
N GLU A 1160 14.36 8.47 -41.38
CA GLU A 1160 13.46 9.06 -40.39
C GLU A 1160 13.69 10.58 -40.35
N THR A 1161 12.63 11.36 -40.11
CA THR A 1161 12.72 12.81 -39.96
C THR A 1161 11.72 13.23 -38.90
N LEU A 1162 12.20 13.97 -37.89
CA LEU A 1162 11.40 14.52 -36.79
C LEU A 1162 11.14 16.00 -37.07
N GLN A 1163 9.91 16.47 -36.84
CA GLN A 1163 9.53 17.90 -36.92
C GLN A 1163 8.71 18.29 -35.69
N THR A 1164 8.94 19.51 -35.19
CA THR A 1164 8.07 20.20 -34.23
C THR A 1164 7.04 21.06 -34.96
N LEU A 1165 5.99 21.51 -34.27
CA LEU A 1165 4.96 22.43 -34.79
C LEU A 1165 5.51 23.79 -35.27
N SER A 1166 6.78 24.14 -34.99
CA SER A 1166 7.44 25.37 -35.46
C SER A 1166 8.31 25.20 -36.71
N GLY A 1167 8.46 23.98 -37.25
CA GLY A 1167 9.06 23.76 -38.56
C GLY A 1167 10.59 23.74 -38.65
N GLU A 1168 11.31 23.46 -37.56
CA GLU A 1168 12.76 23.19 -37.63
C GLU A 1168 13.06 21.69 -37.80
N GLU A 1169 13.94 21.35 -38.75
CA GLU A 1169 14.36 19.98 -39.06
C GLU A 1169 15.60 19.56 -38.27
N TYR A 1170 15.55 18.37 -37.67
CA TYR A 1170 16.74 17.64 -37.20
C TYR A 1170 17.03 16.43 -38.09
N LYS A 1171 18.32 16.16 -38.31
CA LYS A 1171 18.80 15.02 -39.12
C LYS A 1171 19.75 14.16 -38.30
N VAL A 1172 19.32 12.93 -37.97
CA VAL A 1172 20.18 11.90 -37.38
C VAL A 1172 20.73 11.02 -38.50
N VAL A 1173 22.05 10.80 -38.52
CA VAL A 1173 22.71 9.86 -39.44
C VAL A 1173 23.47 8.84 -38.61
N GLY A 1174 22.93 7.62 -38.51
CA GLY A 1174 23.63 6.43 -37.98
C GLY A 1174 23.86 5.40 -39.08
N THR A 1175 24.99 4.68 -39.03
CA THR A 1175 25.38 3.66 -40.03
C THR A 1175 25.25 2.26 -39.43
N LEU A 1176 24.61 1.32 -40.14
CA LEU A 1176 24.59 -0.12 -39.80
C LEU A 1176 25.94 -0.78 -40.14
N GLY A 1177 26.54 -1.47 -39.16
CA GLY A 1177 27.65 -2.41 -39.32
C GLY A 1177 27.16 -3.85 -39.64
N PRO A 1178 28.00 -4.73 -40.20
CA PRO A 1178 27.58 -5.70 -41.22
C PRO A 1178 27.19 -7.10 -40.70
N CYS A 1179 26.28 -7.74 -41.43
CA CYS A 1179 26.05 -9.19 -41.39
C CYS A 1179 27.21 -9.99 -42.05
N LYS A 1180 27.72 -11.01 -41.33
CA LYS A 1180 28.06 -12.40 -41.77
C LYS A 1180 29.02 -13.03 -40.74
N SER A 1181 28.94 -14.32 -40.41
CA SER A 1181 28.42 -15.48 -41.13
C SER A 1181 27.68 -16.46 -40.23
#